data_AF-D6AIF8-F1
#
_entry.id   AF-D6AIF8-F1
#
_cell.length_a   1.000
_cell.length_b   1.000
_cell.length_c   1.000
_cell.angle_alpha   90.00
_cell.angle_beta   90.00
_cell.angle_gamma   90.00
#
_symmetry.space_group_name_H-M   'P 1'
#
loop_
_entity.id
_entity.type
_entity.pdbx_description
1 polymer ?
#
loop_
_entity_poly.entity_id
_entity_poly.type
_entity_poly.pdbx_seq_one_letter_code
_entity_poly.pdbx_strand_id
1 'polypeptide(L)'
;MSITTNTEAHTAAAGSTALPAQNRGRDASAAEARAATLLDAGAILPAGTTDRDDADTLTARTYTHTALGDRPVVRLVPGTLGEAEDLALEFLGLARTTEAPVVGQVRRETLGFPAWALVNDPANGHHALALVKDIERLGRQAKTRAGAAKEGFDELGTRLGRAVPHFLPTYYEQVARLFLQAENATYAASFFGKAREAERVHGLVVDEDRQRAVFLEFALAGALTVKALRQYVRDLVARLAPADAWAQFRRLLVERCAAGMPPYAALPQDVRTLVKAAGLDRESAERELVADLIGSPGVVRAPASFWATYGSALIALARADASVRARLLGFFPETFSENGRDTDGESGWLALLAESGAEELLTALPATPDSAGTLAAAVSPADWLARWEAYRRRNRATSGRSPRTLDLAARMADRLRADGRPVELFQGRWQPTADLDLLDLCLASRVPVAEPDDEDTGRGQGRSHGFSLGQWLADDAPGRRDLAAVAGHPGLRDLLRRNIGGLGSGRGQRLSDAGMAKLAAHPVLSVLLREWLTDRAEQYTAARGLPGLRIALNQLSPFRAVVADVAPEAARLLEEHDVVPLLAATLRTGVFDELGWPALDETYAELAAEADTASRRGNNRSQNVGVTGAWPALILSTLERAVVVGPEGVLLRHTLRLPPSTDQWRTPAFRFVDGELLVIWWEDGQQRGYWSHRPTEVFTVGGEQTPRWGRPSLSDEVCVPLPGGGRATGGKALHAGDTSLPPQRAVLADGTGHWREGHQGTRTVWLEYDPANGTHGRASLPAFLRSGVQDGTRLLAEHCQVLPLQPGLETTPFGTDGTVLGRWVRRTATEPGTAAPADGDRTVAGTPDGHTVTLPHPLSDGGSVVPLGALTLPGGSRPVAVLRHRSVEAHPADTDGTGGGLWSVGTDSSGGNDAAGTPYVPPAVYWHALRPRDAQGSAALRKLTDTRAEELFDEVANAVARHLKAFRAVEEYTGPSSREMSQEAVARVLPEVSDVRLLAGVTALVRNAVDRAVAVAQYLEPPAPAQPLTPRYTARTQGMFFDHEPEHADDTALRAATAWGSDQMRGTWWGAGHRWTAIRQILAVNHVLGGEPAFGPATPSKVPFTPVDGWQRDEYTVPGEGTTWTTLLDKLPELAYRAASEATSAEHRAGLLVLLEALAAGPLADPAGTVRRVELV
;
A
#
# COMPACT_ATOMS: atom_id res chain seq x y z
N MET A 1 35.50 25.40 50.38
CA MET A 1 36.69 25.36 51.25
C MET A 1 37.91 25.28 50.34
N SER A 2 38.82 26.21 50.52
CA SER A 2 39.97 26.50 49.66
C SER A 2 41.21 25.65 49.99
N ILE A 3 42.20 25.70 49.07
CA ILE A 3 43.68 25.59 49.22
C ILE A 3 44.29 24.25 48.71
N THR A 4 44.91 24.18 47.51
CA THR A 4 46.36 24.38 47.14
C THR A 4 47.35 23.44 47.88
N THR A 5 48.44 22.85 47.36
CA THR A 5 49.35 23.08 46.19
C THR A 5 50.38 21.92 46.07
N ASN A 6 50.81 21.61 44.83
CA ASN A 6 52.12 21.19 44.28
C ASN A 6 53.23 20.50 45.14
N THR A 7 53.94 19.51 44.55
CA THR A 7 55.27 19.69 43.87
C THR A 7 56.03 18.35 43.64
N GLU A 8 56.28 18.05 42.35
CA GLU A 8 57.44 17.47 41.63
C GLU A 8 58.36 16.31 42.10
N ALA A 9 58.61 15.44 41.09
CA ALA A 9 59.91 14.99 40.54
C ALA A 9 60.58 13.64 40.95
N HIS A 10 60.72 12.79 39.90
CA HIS A 10 61.78 11.80 39.56
C HIS A 10 62.13 10.69 40.58
N THR A 11 62.34 9.41 40.25
CA THR A 11 63.24 8.84 39.23
C THR A 11 63.08 7.30 39.22
N ALA A 12 63.44 6.67 38.10
CA ALA A 12 63.99 5.31 37.97
C ALA A 12 63.08 4.08 38.18
N ALA A 13 62.67 3.46 37.06
CA ALA A 13 62.34 2.04 37.01
C ALA A 13 63.43 1.28 36.21
N ALA A 14 64.27 0.54 36.93
CA ALA A 14 64.85 -0.72 36.48
C ALA A 14 63.76 -1.81 36.68
N GLY A 15 63.64 -2.89 35.92
CA GLY A 15 64.36 -3.41 34.79
C GLY A 15 63.65 -4.71 34.39
N SER A 16 63.68 -5.07 33.11
CA SER A 16 63.44 -6.46 32.71
C SER A 16 64.25 -6.74 31.45
N THR A 17 65.33 -7.46 31.65
CA THR A 17 66.21 -8.01 30.63
C THR A 17 65.54 -9.18 29.89
N ALA A 18 65.25 -8.92 28.62
CA ALA A 18 65.50 -9.72 27.42
C ALA A 18 65.46 -11.27 27.45
N LEU A 19 64.69 -11.82 26.50
CA LEU A 19 65.05 -12.89 25.55
C LEU A 19 64.07 -12.81 24.33
N PRO A 20 64.41 -13.32 23.13
CA PRO A 20 64.97 -12.49 22.06
C PRO A 20 64.09 -12.35 20.79
N ALA A 21 64.32 -11.25 20.08
CA ALA A 21 64.25 -11.06 18.62
C ALA A 21 63.41 -12.05 17.77
N GLN A 22 62.09 -11.85 17.70
CA GLN A 22 61.28 -12.24 16.54
C GLN A 22 60.26 -11.18 16.07
N ASN A 23 60.18 -10.00 16.72
CA ASN A 23 59.09 -9.05 16.45
C ASN A 23 59.39 -7.89 15.51
N ARG A 24 60.62 -7.73 14.99
CA ARG A 24 60.92 -6.64 14.04
C ARG A 24 60.27 -6.82 12.66
N GLY A 25 59.88 -8.04 12.28
CA GLY A 25 59.16 -8.29 11.01
C GLY A 25 57.65 -8.06 11.07
N ARG A 26 57.03 -8.18 12.27
CA ARG A 26 55.57 -8.13 12.45
C ARG A 26 55.05 -6.71 12.66
N ASP A 27 55.81 -5.87 13.37
CA ASP A 27 55.47 -4.46 13.58
C ASP A 27 55.66 -3.63 12.30
N ALA A 28 56.66 -3.96 11.47
CA ALA A 28 56.84 -3.36 10.14
C ALA A 28 55.67 -3.71 9.20
N SER A 29 55.24 -4.98 9.18
CA SER A 29 54.10 -5.47 8.38
C SER A 29 52.75 -4.86 8.82
N ALA A 30 52.53 -4.68 10.13
CA ALA A 30 51.31 -4.05 10.64
C ALA A 30 51.28 -2.54 10.38
N ALA A 31 52.44 -1.87 10.47
CA ALA A 31 52.57 -0.45 10.12
C ALA A 31 52.38 -0.22 8.62
N GLU A 32 52.93 -1.08 7.75
CA GLU A 32 52.69 -1.07 6.30
C GLU A 32 51.22 -1.32 5.96
N ALA A 33 50.57 -2.30 6.59
CA ALA A 33 49.16 -2.58 6.38
C ALA A 33 48.26 -1.41 6.81
N ARG A 34 48.60 -0.74 7.92
CA ARG A 34 47.90 0.45 8.39
C ARG A 34 48.13 1.66 7.48
N ALA A 35 49.36 1.88 7.02
CA ALA A 35 49.69 2.92 6.06
C ALA A 35 48.94 2.70 4.73
N ALA A 36 48.83 1.45 4.28
CA ALA A 36 48.05 1.06 3.12
C ALA A 36 46.56 1.41 3.27
N THR A 37 45.93 1.01 4.38
CA THR A 37 44.52 1.33 4.63
C THR A 37 44.27 2.83 4.72
N LEU A 38 45.21 3.60 5.28
CA LEU A 38 45.12 5.06 5.36
C LEU A 38 45.25 5.74 3.98
N LEU A 39 46.14 5.26 3.11
CA LEU A 39 46.24 5.73 1.72
C LEU A 39 45.01 5.35 0.91
N ASP A 40 44.48 4.14 1.10
CA ASP A 40 43.23 3.69 0.48
C ASP A 40 42.03 4.56 0.90
N ALA A 41 42.06 5.11 2.12
CA ALA A 41 41.05 6.03 2.65
C ALA A 41 41.29 7.51 2.29
N GLY A 42 42.35 7.85 1.54
CA GLY A 42 42.63 9.20 1.06
C GLY A 42 43.43 10.09 2.03
N ALA A 43 44.12 9.52 3.02
CA ALA A 43 44.97 10.30 3.93
C ALA A 43 46.27 10.80 3.27
N ILE A 44 46.79 11.96 3.73
CA ILE A 44 48.13 12.44 3.40
C ILE A 44 49.09 11.94 4.48
N LEU A 45 50.04 11.08 4.11
CA LEU A 45 51.06 10.55 5.01
C LEU A 45 52.33 11.41 4.97
N PRO A 46 53.20 11.37 6.01
CA PRO A 46 54.53 11.95 5.93
C PRO A 46 55.33 11.37 4.75
N ALA A 47 56.22 12.16 4.15
CA ALA A 47 57.07 11.67 3.05
C ALA A 47 57.98 10.51 3.52
N GLY A 48 58.07 9.44 2.73
CA GLY A 48 58.86 8.24 3.05
C GLY A 48 58.20 7.26 4.02
N THR A 49 56.88 7.34 4.22
CA THR A 49 56.12 6.41 5.08
C THR A 49 55.94 5.03 4.43
N THR A 50 55.96 4.94 3.09
CA THR A 50 55.82 3.68 2.35
C THR A 50 56.60 3.71 1.03
N ASP A 51 57.08 2.54 0.61
CA ASP A 51 57.77 2.30 -0.67
C ASP A 51 56.87 1.60 -1.70
N ARG A 52 55.55 1.58 -1.48
CA ARG A 52 54.59 0.95 -2.39
C ARG A 52 54.58 1.59 -3.78
N ASP A 53 54.44 0.75 -4.81
CA ASP A 53 54.34 1.17 -6.21
C ASP A 53 53.09 2.02 -6.53
N ASP A 54 52.07 1.99 -5.66
CA ASP A 54 50.82 2.77 -5.78
C ASP A 54 50.79 4.03 -4.88
N ALA A 55 51.93 4.39 -4.26
CA ALA A 55 52.10 5.66 -3.54
C ALA A 55 52.83 6.70 -4.40
N ASP A 56 52.41 7.97 -4.31
CA ASP A 56 53.07 9.12 -4.93
C ASP A 56 53.44 10.17 -3.88
N THR A 57 54.50 10.92 -4.13
CA THR A 57 54.84 12.11 -3.32
C THR A 57 53.78 13.19 -3.52
N LEU A 58 53.49 14.01 -2.52
CA LEU A 58 52.62 15.19 -2.66
C LEU A 58 53.51 16.43 -2.63
N THR A 59 53.41 17.27 -3.66
CA THR A 59 54.23 18.49 -3.80
C THR A 59 53.36 19.73 -3.68
N ALA A 60 53.88 20.79 -3.07
CA ALA A 60 53.24 22.10 -3.03
C ALA A 60 53.84 22.99 -4.13
N ARG A 61 53.07 23.25 -5.19
CA ARG A 61 53.50 24.07 -6.34
C ARG A 61 52.95 25.49 -6.23
N THR A 62 53.80 26.49 -6.44
CA THR A 62 53.46 27.90 -6.26
C THR A 62 53.49 28.68 -7.57
N TYR A 63 52.41 29.38 -7.89
CA TYR A 63 52.21 30.11 -9.14
C TYR A 63 51.89 31.58 -8.91
N THR A 64 52.32 32.44 -9.83
CA THR A 64 52.05 33.89 -9.83
C THR A 64 51.41 34.31 -11.15
N HIS A 65 50.55 35.33 -11.12
CA HIS A 65 49.89 35.85 -12.32
C HIS A 65 49.70 37.35 -12.19
N THR A 66 49.89 38.11 -13.28
CA THR A 66 49.80 39.58 -13.28
C THR A 66 48.46 40.11 -12.78
N ALA A 67 47.36 39.43 -13.13
CA ALA A 67 46.01 39.74 -12.62
C ALA A 67 45.79 39.50 -11.11
N LEU A 68 46.69 38.77 -10.42
CA LEU A 68 46.57 38.47 -9.00
C LEU A 68 47.44 39.37 -8.10
N GLY A 69 48.31 40.20 -8.70
CA GLY A 69 49.30 41.01 -7.98
C GLY A 69 50.34 40.14 -7.28
N ASP A 70 50.75 40.54 -6.07
CA ASP A 70 51.75 39.83 -5.26
C ASP A 70 51.23 38.56 -4.55
N ARG A 71 50.01 38.10 -4.89
CA ARG A 71 49.38 36.95 -4.23
C ARG A 71 49.74 35.64 -4.94
N PRO A 72 50.50 34.74 -4.32
CA PRO A 72 50.79 33.43 -4.89
C PRO A 72 49.59 32.48 -4.78
N VAL A 73 49.42 31.62 -5.77
CA VAL A 73 48.49 30.49 -5.75
C VAL A 73 49.28 29.21 -5.48
N VAL A 74 48.97 28.52 -4.38
CA VAL A 74 49.60 27.25 -4.03
C VAL A 74 48.64 26.11 -4.31
N ARG A 75 49.10 25.09 -5.06
CA ARG A 75 48.34 23.86 -5.32
C ARG A 75 49.11 22.65 -4.82
N LEU A 76 48.41 21.76 -4.12
CA LEU A 76 48.94 20.47 -3.71
C LEU A 76 48.70 19.48 -4.85
N VAL A 77 49.77 18.92 -5.39
CA VAL A 77 49.74 18.10 -6.60
C VAL A 77 50.62 16.88 -6.37
N PRO A 78 50.15 15.66 -6.67
CA PRO A 78 51.01 14.47 -6.66
C PRO A 78 52.26 14.70 -7.53
N GLY A 79 53.41 14.19 -7.11
CA GLY A 79 54.72 14.51 -7.68
C GLY A 79 54.82 14.07 -9.14
N THR A 80 54.19 12.94 -9.49
CA THR A 80 54.08 12.49 -10.88
C THR A 80 53.14 13.35 -11.74
N LEU A 81 52.18 14.05 -11.13
CA LEU A 81 51.21 14.94 -11.80
C LEU A 81 51.68 16.39 -11.90
N GLY A 82 52.55 16.78 -11.00
CA GLY A 82 53.86 17.12 -11.49
C GLY A 82 53.97 18.31 -12.43
N GLU A 83 54.82 18.04 -13.40
CA GLU A 83 55.14 18.87 -14.55
C GLU A 83 53.93 19.07 -15.47
N ALA A 84 52.97 18.14 -15.49
CA ALA A 84 51.75 18.28 -16.28
C ALA A 84 50.86 19.41 -15.77
N GLU A 85 50.72 19.55 -14.44
CA GLU A 85 50.01 20.67 -13.84
C GLU A 85 50.73 22.00 -14.11
N ASP A 86 52.07 22.00 -14.04
CA ASP A 86 52.89 23.17 -14.34
C ASP A 86 52.67 23.66 -15.78
N LEU A 87 52.73 22.75 -16.76
CA LEU A 87 52.49 23.05 -18.17
C LEU A 87 51.06 23.53 -18.45
N ALA A 88 50.07 22.95 -17.77
CA ALA A 88 48.68 23.37 -17.90
C ALA A 88 48.43 24.78 -17.36
N LEU A 89 49.05 25.14 -16.22
CA LEU A 89 48.90 26.46 -15.61
C LEU A 89 49.75 27.53 -16.31
N GLU A 90 50.91 27.16 -16.86
CA GLU A 90 51.68 28.04 -17.75
C GLU A 90 50.89 28.40 -19.00
N PHE A 91 50.19 27.44 -19.61
CA PHE A 91 49.28 27.70 -20.74
C PHE A 91 48.14 28.67 -20.39
N LEU A 92 47.71 28.71 -19.13
CA LEU A 92 46.71 29.65 -18.61
C LEU A 92 47.32 31.00 -18.19
N GLY A 93 48.63 31.20 -18.39
CA GLY A 93 49.35 32.46 -18.13
C GLY A 93 49.95 32.58 -16.73
N LEU A 94 49.90 31.51 -15.91
CA LEU A 94 50.48 31.52 -14.57
C LEU A 94 51.97 31.14 -14.62
N ALA A 95 52.83 32.00 -14.07
CA ALA A 95 54.26 31.76 -13.97
C ALA A 95 54.59 30.98 -12.69
N ARG A 96 55.24 29.82 -12.84
CA ARG A 96 55.66 28.98 -11.71
C ARG A 96 56.86 29.56 -10.96
N THR A 97 56.91 29.31 -9.66
CA THR A 97 58.12 29.49 -8.84
C THR A 97 58.98 28.23 -8.94
N THR A 98 60.32 28.36 -8.93
CA THR A 98 61.25 27.22 -9.15
C THR A 98 61.22 26.14 -8.06
N GLU A 99 60.68 26.42 -6.88
CA GLU A 99 60.63 25.46 -5.78
C GLU A 99 59.27 24.75 -5.68
N ALA A 100 59.30 23.42 -5.60
CA ALA A 100 58.13 22.56 -5.37
C ALA A 100 58.39 21.60 -4.20
N PRO A 101 58.32 22.07 -2.93
CA PRO A 101 58.62 21.23 -1.78
C PRO A 101 57.64 20.05 -1.65
N VAL A 102 58.18 18.88 -1.26
CA VAL A 102 57.38 17.68 -0.93
C VAL A 102 56.76 17.89 0.46
N VAL A 103 55.43 17.79 0.53
CA VAL A 103 54.64 18.01 1.75
C VAL A 103 54.00 16.73 2.29
N GLY A 104 54.13 15.60 1.60
CA GLY A 104 53.64 14.30 2.07
C GLY A 104 53.73 13.18 1.02
N GLN A 105 53.05 12.08 1.30
CA GLN A 105 52.78 10.96 0.40
C GLN A 105 51.27 10.74 0.32
N VAL A 106 50.78 10.46 -0.88
CA VAL A 106 49.36 10.21 -1.19
C VAL A 106 49.25 8.98 -2.09
N ARG A 107 48.03 8.45 -2.27
CA ARG A 107 47.78 7.38 -3.24
C ARG A 107 47.98 7.93 -4.66
N ARG A 108 48.62 7.15 -5.53
CA ARG A 108 48.74 7.45 -6.96
C ARG A 108 47.35 7.44 -7.60
N GLU A 109 46.88 8.59 -8.05
CA GLU A 109 45.61 8.73 -8.77
C GLU A 109 45.75 8.34 -10.25
N THR A 110 44.71 7.72 -10.82
CA THR A 110 44.63 7.45 -12.26
C THR A 110 44.48 8.77 -13.01
N LEU A 111 45.52 9.15 -13.76
CA LEU A 111 45.56 10.37 -14.58
C LEU A 111 44.27 10.58 -15.40
N GLY A 112 43.57 11.69 -15.16
CA GLY A 112 42.49 12.15 -16.04
C GLY A 112 43.00 12.70 -17.38
N PHE A 113 42.13 12.79 -18.39
CA PHE A 113 42.41 13.50 -19.63
C PHE A 113 42.23 15.01 -19.38
N PRO A 114 43.29 15.85 -19.30
CA PRO A 114 44.48 15.95 -20.17
C PRO A 114 45.84 15.68 -19.50
N ALA A 115 45.88 15.54 -18.17
CA ALA A 115 47.12 15.31 -17.42
C ALA A 115 47.86 14.06 -17.91
N TRP A 116 47.12 13.00 -18.26
CA TRP A 116 47.69 11.79 -18.87
C TRP A 116 48.48 12.09 -20.15
N ALA A 117 47.95 12.95 -21.02
CA ALA A 117 48.58 13.31 -22.30
C ALA A 117 49.86 14.12 -22.09
N LEU A 118 49.87 15.01 -21.10
CA LEU A 118 51.04 15.85 -20.79
C LEU A 118 52.19 15.05 -20.16
N VAL A 119 51.89 13.99 -19.39
CA VAL A 119 52.90 13.10 -18.79
C VAL A 119 53.42 12.06 -19.79
N ASN A 120 52.54 11.44 -20.57
CA ASN A 120 52.91 10.28 -21.42
C ASN A 120 53.27 10.66 -22.86
N ASP A 121 52.84 11.83 -23.35
CA ASP A 121 53.20 12.34 -24.68
C ASP A 121 53.24 13.88 -24.70
N PRO A 122 54.28 14.48 -24.07
CA PRO A 122 54.42 15.94 -23.98
C PRO A 122 54.46 16.64 -25.35
N ALA A 123 55.03 15.99 -26.37
CA ALA A 123 55.15 16.52 -27.72
C ALA A 123 53.79 16.78 -28.37
N ASN A 124 52.80 15.95 -28.07
CA ASN A 124 51.44 16.11 -28.57
C ASN A 124 50.45 16.68 -27.53
N GLY A 125 50.89 16.94 -26.30
CA GLY A 125 50.05 17.41 -25.18
C GLY A 125 49.22 18.67 -25.47
N HIS A 126 49.68 19.54 -26.38
CA HIS A 126 48.92 20.70 -26.85
C HIS A 126 47.54 20.36 -27.44
N HIS A 127 47.37 19.18 -28.04
CA HIS A 127 46.10 18.70 -28.58
C HIS A 127 45.09 18.38 -27.48
N ALA A 128 45.57 17.93 -26.31
CA ALA A 128 44.73 17.65 -25.16
C ALA A 128 44.37 18.95 -24.40
N LEU A 129 45.32 19.88 -24.27
CA LEU A 129 45.08 21.21 -23.67
C LEU A 129 44.05 22.04 -24.46
N ALA A 130 44.07 21.96 -25.79
CA ALA A 130 43.11 22.65 -26.65
C ALA A 130 41.64 22.24 -26.43
N LEU A 131 41.39 21.05 -25.84
CA LEU A 131 40.05 20.50 -25.63
C LEU A 131 39.45 20.81 -24.24
N VAL A 132 40.26 21.30 -23.29
CA VAL A 132 39.85 21.47 -21.89
C VAL A 132 38.59 22.34 -21.76
N LYS A 133 38.57 23.50 -22.42
CA LYS A 133 37.43 24.43 -22.37
C LYS A 133 36.15 23.83 -22.96
N ASP A 134 36.27 23.07 -24.04
CA ASP A 134 35.12 22.41 -24.68
C ASP A 134 34.57 21.27 -23.79
N ILE A 135 35.45 20.49 -23.15
CA ILE A 135 35.09 19.41 -22.22
C ILE A 135 34.37 19.96 -20.99
N GLU A 136 34.87 21.03 -20.37
CA GLU A 136 34.21 21.66 -19.22
C GLU A 136 32.83 22.24 -19.57
N ARG A 137 32.72 22.86 -20.76
CA ARG A 137 31.45 23.41 -21.25
C ARG A 137 30.41 22.30 -21.42
N LEU A 138 30.78 21.21 -22.09
CA LEU A 138 29.89 20.07 -22.32
C LEU A 138 29.56 19.32 -21.02
N GLY A 139 30.52 19.23 -20.09
CA GLY A 139 30.32 18.67 -18.76
C GLY A 139 29.24 19.42 -17.97
N ARG A 140 29.25 20.76 -17.99
CA ARG A 140 28.18 21.58 -17.36
C ARG A 140 26.81 21.35 -18.01
N GLN A 141 26.76 21.08 -19.30
CA GLN A 141 25.52 20.82 -20.03
C GLN A 141 24.97 19.40 -19.82
N ALA A 142 25.80 18.45 -19.37
CA ALA A 142 25.42 17.04 -19.25
C ALA A 142 24.20 16.80 -18.35
N LYS A 143 24.00 17.61 -17.30
CA LYS A 143 22.85 17.48 -16.38
C LYS A 143 21.53 18.02 -16.96
N THR A 144 21.59 19.13 -17.70
CA THR A 144 20.37 19.81 -18.21
C THR A 144 20.01 19.44 -19.66
N ARG A 145 21.01 19.03 -20.46
CA ARG A 145 20.88 18.73 -21.90
C ARG A 145 21.80 17.57 -22.31
N ALA A 146 21.57 16.40 -21.72
CA ALA A 146 22.44 15.23 -21.90
C ALA A 146 22.64 14.79 -23.37
N GLY A 147 21.61 14.87 -24.21
CA GLY A 147 21.70 14.49 -25.63
C GLY A 147 22.65 15.39 -26.43
N ALA A 148 22.52 16.70 -26.29
CA ALA A 148 23.42 17.66 -26.95
C ALA A 148 24.86 17.58 -26.41
N ALA A 149 25.04 17.34 -25.11
CA ALA A 149 26.35 17.12 -24.53
C ALA A 149 27.03 15.87 -25.12
N LYS A 150 26.28 14.77 -25.29
CA LYS A 150 26.76 13.52 -25.90
C LYS A 150 27.23 13.75 -27.34
N GLU A 151 26.42 14.41 -28.17
CA GLU A 151 26.78 14.74 -29.56
C GLU A 151 28.06 15.58 -29.61
N GLY A 152 28.17 16.60 -28.76
CA GLY A 152 29.39 17.40 -28.66
C GLY A 152 30.62 16.58 -28.25
N PHE A 153 30.49 15.67 -27.28
CA PHE A 153 31.61 14.80 -26.89
C PHE A 153 32.01 13.81 -28.00
N ASP A 154 31.06 13.35 -28.81
CA ASP A 154 31.32 12.46 -29.96
C ASP A 154 32.06 13.19 -31.09
N GLU A 155 31.70 14.44 -31.37
CA GLU A 155 32.43 15.28 -32.34
C GLU A 155 33.87 15.55 -31.89
N LEU A 156 34.06 15.88 -30.61
CA LEU A 156 35.39 16.08 -30.03
C LEU A 156 36.24 14.81 -30.10
N GLY A 157 35.67 13.65 -29.80
CA GLY A 157 36.33 12.35 -29.91
C GLY A 157 36.73 12.03 -31.36
N THR A 158 35.86 12.31 -32.33
CA THR A 158 36.15 12.11 -33.76
C THR A 158 37.30 13.01 -34.23
N ARG A 159 37.35 14.27 -33.77
CA ARG A 159 38.44 15.21 -34.06
C ARG A 159 39.76 14.75 -33.45
N LEU A 160 39.74 14.34 -32.19
CA LEU A 160 40.92 13.84 -31.47
C LEU A 160 41.47 12.57 -32.12
N GLY A 161 40.60 11.66 -32.55
CA GLY A 161 40.97 10.40 -33.20
C GLY A 161 41.63 10.54 -34.57
N ARG A 162 41.49 11.68 -35.25
CA ARG A 162 42.20 11.95 -36.52
C ARG A 162 43.64 12.44 -36.30
N ALA A 163 43.92 13.03 -35.15
CA ALA A 163 45.23 13.62 -34.84
C ALA A 163 46.08 12.71 -33.95
N VAL A 164 45.51 12.26 -32.82
CA VAL A 164 46.22 11.51 -31.77
C VAL A 164 45.34 10.36 -31.24
N PRO A 165 45.21 9.26 -31.99
CA PRO A 165 44.31 8.15 -31.64
C PRO A 165 44.59 7.51 -30.26
N HIS A 166 45.85 7.52 -29.80
CA HIS A 166 46.25 6.98 -28.50
C HIS A 166 45.71 7.78 -27.29
N PHE A 167 45.17 8.98 -27.51
CA PHE A 167 44.53 9.78 -26.46
C PHE A 167 43.05 9.41 -26.24
N LEU A 168 42.43 8.73 -27.20
CA LEU A 168 41.01 8.41 -27.19
C LEU A 168 40.56 7.59 -25.97
N PRO A 169 41.29 6.55 -25.50
CA PRO A 169 40.83 5.74 -24.38
C PRO A 169 40.66 6.58 -23.10
N THR A 170 41.69 7.34 -22.74
CA THR A 170 41.67 8.18 -21.53
C THR A 170 40.70 9.36 -21.68
N TYR A 171 40.53 9.90 -22.89
CA TYR A 171 39.48 10.90 -23.18
C TYR A 171 38.08 10.36 -22.93
N TYR A 172 37.73 9.21 -23.53
CA TYR A 172 36.39 8.64 -23.39
C TYR A 172 36.10 8.17 -21.96
N GLU A 173 37.10 7.70 -21.21
CA GLU A 173 36.97 7.43 -19.77
C GLU A 173 36.63 8.71 -18.99
N GLN A 174 37.29 9.83 -19.29
CA GLN A 174 36.99 11.11 -18.65
C GLN A 174 35.57 11.60 -18.96
N VAL A 175 35.13 11.46 -20.22
CA VAL A 175 33.74 11.78 -20.62
C VAL A 175 32.75 10.89 -19.88
N ALA A 176 33.04 9.60 -19.74
CA ALA A 176 32.19 8.68 -19.00
C ALA A 176 32.04 9.09 -17.52
N ARG A 177 33.12 9.53 -16.86
CA ARG A 177 33.07 10.09 -15.49
C ARG A 177 32.20 11.34 -15.39
N LEU A 178 32.26 12.25 -16.37
CA LEU A 178 31.39 13.44 -16.40
C LEU A 178 29.90 13.07 -16.49
N PHE A 179 29.55 12.03 -17.25
CA PHE A 179 28.17 11.53 -17.30
C PHE A 179 27.75 10.83 -16.00
N LEU A 180 28.67 10.17 -15.28
CA LEU A 180 28.39 9.64 -13.94
C LEU A 180 28.08 10.76 -12.94
N GLN A 181 28.86 11.84 -12.96
CA GLN A 181 28.61 13.03 -12.13
C GLN A 181 27.27 13.69 -12.46
N ALA A 182 26.80 13.55 -13.70
CA ALA A 182 25.49 14.01 -14.15
C ALA A 182 24.35 12.99 -13.93
N GLU A 183 24.60 11.91 -13.17
CA GLU A 183 23.64 10.84 -12.87
C GLU A 183 23.09 10.10 -14.11
N ASN A 184 23.88 10.04 -15.20
CA ASN A 184 23.50 9.38 -16.46
C ASN A 184 24.38 8.15 -16.75
N ALA A 185 24.05 7.03 -16.08
CA ALA A 185 24.77 5.76 -16.21
C ALA A 185 24.74 5.18 -17.63
N THR A 186 23.68 5.42 -18.41
CA THR A 186 23.54 4.91 -19.79
C THR A 186 24.60 5.50 -20.72
N TYR A 187 24.80 6.82 -20.68
CA TYR A 187 25.82 7.45 -21.51
C TYR A 187 27.23 7.21 -20.98
N ALA A 188 27.40 7.15 -19.66
CA ALA A 188 28.67 6.71 -19.08
C ALA A 188 29.08 5.32 -19.58
N ALA A 189 28.17 4.34 -19.59
CA ALA A 189 28.41 3.00 -20.13
C ALA A 189 28.76 3.01 -21.63
N SER A 190 28.10 3.88 -22.40
CA SER A 190 28.38 4.04 -23.84
C SER A 190 29.79 4.56 -24.08
N PHE A 191 30.22 5.60 -23.36
CA PHE A 191 31.55 6.20 -23.53
C PHE A 191 32.66 5.31 -22.99
N PHE A 192 32.42 4.58 -21.89
CA PHE A 192 33.32 3.51 -21.46
C PHE A 192 33.51 2.46 -22.57
N GLY A 193 32.43 2.05 -23.24
CA GLY A 193 32.50 1.15 -24.39
C GLY A 193 33.33 1.72 -25.56
N LYS A 194 33.23 3.03 -25.83
CA LYS A 194 34.04 3.70 -26.87
C LYS A 194 35.52 3.78 -26.52
N ALA A 195 35.87 3.92 -25.24
CA ALA A 195 37.27 3.85 -24.80
C ALA A 195 37.90 2.50 -25.17
N ARG A 196 37.18 1.41 -24.88
CA ARG A 196 37.62 0.03 -25.19
C ARG A 196 37.60 -0.27 -26.70
N GLU A 197 36.66 0.31 -27.45
CA GLU A 197 36.66 0.22 -28.91
C GLU A 197 37.89 0.90 -29.52
N ALA A 198 38.25 2.09 -29.02
CA ALA A 198 39.41 2.82 -29.51
C ALA A 198 40.73 2.06 -29.29
N GLU A 199 40.90 1.40 -28.14
CA GLU A 199 42.06 0.52 -27.87
C GLU A 199 42.18 -0.59 -28.92
N ARG A 200 41.04 -1.20 -29.31
CA ARG A 200 41.01 -2.31 -30.28
C ARG A 200 41.22 -1.84 -31.71
N VAL A 201 40.50 -0.81 -32.15
CA VAL A 201 40.57 -0.28 -33.52
C VAL A 201 41.97 0.25 -33.83
N HIS A 202 42.64 0.83 -32.84
CA HIS A 202 43.96 1.42 -33.01
C HIS A 202 45.13 0.56 -32.49
N GLY A 203 44.85 -0.64 -31.97
CA GLY A 203 45.90 -1.58 -31.51
C GLY A 203 46.78 -1.01 -30.40
N LEU A 204 46.20 -0.26 -29.45
CA LEU A 204 46.96 0.44 -28.41
C LEU A 204 47.46 -0.53 -27.33
N VAL A 205 48.61 -0.22 -26.72
CA VAL A 205 49.12 -0.98 -25.57
C VAL A 205 48.22 -0.72 -24.37
N VAL A 206 47.73 -1.80 -23.74
CA VAL A 206 46.82 -1.73 -22.60
C VAL A 206 47.52 -2.24 -21.35
N ASP A 207 47.50 -1.42 -20.31
CA ASP A 207 47.87 -1.80 -18.95
C ASP A 207 46.69 -2.52 -18.28
N GLU A 208 46.82 -3.83 -18.04
CA GLU A 208 45.75 -4.67 -17.48
C GLU A 208 45.38 -4.28 -16.04
N ASP A 209 46.34 -3.81 -15.24
CA ASP A 209 46.09 -3.41 -13.86
C ASP A 209 45.30 -2.09 -13.80
N ARG A 210 45.66 -1.12 -14.66
CA ARG A 210 44.87 0.11 -14.85
C ARG A 210 43.49 -0.23 -15.42
N GLN A 211 43.42 -1.11 -16.42
CA GLN A 211 42.16 -1.47 -17.05
C GLN A 211 41.20 -2.14 -16.05
N ARG A 212 41.70 -3.03 -15.19
CA ARG A 212 40.92 -3.63 -14.08
C ARG A 212 40.42 -2.58 -13.10
N ALA A 213 41.27 -1.64 -12.67
CA ALA A 213 40.90 -0.57 -11.74
C ALA A 213 39.78 0.33 -12.30
N VAL A 214 39.92 0.77 -13.56
CA VAL A 214 38.89 1.56 -14.23
C VAL A 214 37.62 0.73 -14.45
N PHE A 215 37.74 -0.57 -14.77
CA PHE A 215 36.58 -1.45 -14.89
C PHE A 215 35.79 -1.51 -13.57
N LEU A 216 36.45 -1.66 -12.42
CA LEU A 216 35.77 -1.69 -11.12
C LEU A 216 35.11 -0.35 -10.77
N GLU A 217 35.75 0.78 -11.08
CA GLU A 217 35.19 2.12 -10.93
C GLU A 217 33.82 2.22 -11.60
N PHE A 218 33.74 1.87 -12.89
CA PHE A 218 32.48 1.93 -13.65
C PHE A 218 31.50 0.82 -13.27
N ALA A 219 31.97 -0.34 -12.80
CA ALA A 219 31.12 -1.39 -12.26
C ALA A 219 30.33 -0.90 -11.04
N LEU A 220 31.04 -0.24 -10.12
CA LEU A 220 30.48 0.27 -8.87
C LEU A 220 29.53 1.44 -9.08
N ALA A 221 29.80 2.26 -10.10
CA ALA A 221 28.90 3.34 -10.50
C ALA A 221 27.65 2.88 -11.28
N GLY A 222 27.45 1.56 -11.45
CA GLY A 222 26.31 1.00 -12.17
C GLY A 222 26.33 1.23 -13.69
N ALA A 223 27.50 1.58 -14.24
CA ALA A 223 27.67 2.00 -15.62
C ALA A 223 28.38 0.97 -16.51
N LEU A 224 28.25 -0.31 -16.17
CA LEU A 224 28.75 -1.42 -16.98
C LEU A 224 27.65 -2.39 -17.38
N THR A 225 27.64 -2.73 -18.67
CA THR A 225 26.73 -3.73 -19.23
C THR A 225 27.35 -5.13 -19.18
N VAL A 226 26.51 -6.17 -19.14
CA VAL A 226 26.96 -7.56 -19.25
C VAL A 226 27.73 -7.81 -20.56
N LYS A 227 27.38 -7.08 -21.63
CA LYS A 227 28.10 -7.13 -22.91
C LYS A 227 29.55 -6.64 -22.77
N ALA A 228 29.78 -5.55 -22.04
CA ALA A 228 31.11 -5.02 -21.79
C ALA A 228 31.96 -6.00 -20.96
N LEU A 229 31.36 -6.67 -19.97
CA LEU A 229 32.04 -7.68 -19.16
C LEU A 229 32.45 -8.91 -19.98
N ARG A 230 31.56 -9.45 -20.81
CA ARG A 230 31.91 -10.56 -21.72
C ARG A 230 32.97 -10.15 -22.76
N GLN A 231 32.96 -8.89 -23.18
CA GLN A 231 33.98 -8.38 -24.08
C GLN A 231 35.34 -8.31 -23.40
N TYR A 232 35.38 -7.82 -22.16
CA TYR A 232 36.60 -7.81 -21.35
C TYR A 232 37.21 -9.21 -21.21
N VAL A 233 36.39 -10.25 -20.98
CA VAL A 233 36.87 -11.65 -20.96
C VAL A 233 37.51 -12.05 -22.29
N ARG A 234 36.88 -11.73 -23.43
CA ARG A 234 37.45 -12.02 -24.76
C ARG A 234 38.78 -11.29 -24.97
N ASP A 235 38.86 -10.04 -24.52
CA ASP A 235 40.06 -9.21 -24.69
C ASP A 235 41.22 -9.71 -23.80
N LEU A 236 40.94 -10.23 -22.61
CA LEU A 236 41.95 -10.91 -21.77
C LEU A 236 42.50 -12.16 -22.45
N VAL A 237 41.62 -13.01 -23.00
CA VAL A 237 42.02 -14.24 -23.70
C VAL A 237 42.85 -13.94 -24.95
N ALA A 238 42.58 -12.82 -25.63
CA ALA A 238 43.33 -12.43 -26.83
C ALA A 238 44.74 -11.89 -26.52
N ARG A 239 44.97 -11.34 -25.32
CA ARG A 239 46.20 -10.59 -24.97
C ARG A 239 47.13 -11.34 -24.01
N LEU A 240 46.57 -12.17 -23.12
CA LEU A 240 47.32 -12.83 -22.04
C LEU A 240 47.46 -14.33 -22.28
N ALA A 241 48.47 -14.94 -21.65
CA ALA A 241 48.54 -16.40 -21.58
C ALA A 241 47.32 -16.94 -20.82
N PRO A 242 46.80 -18.14 -21.17
CA PRO A 242 45.56 -18.65 -20.59
C PRO A 242 45.50 -18.72 -19.05
N ALA A 243 46.62 -19.04 -18.39
CA ALA A 243 46.69 -19.06 -16.92
C ALA A 243 46.62 -17.64 -16.31
N ASP A 244 47.28 -16.66 -16.92
CA ASP A 244 47.25 -15.26 -16.46
C ASP A 244 45.89 -14.62 -16.72
N ALA A 245 45.25 -14.95 -17.85
CA ALA A 245 43.88 -14.53 -18.15
C ALA A 245 42.88 -15.05 -17.11
N TRP A 246 43.01 -16.30 -16.69
CA TRP A 246 42.20 -16.88 -15.61
C TRP A 246 42.44 -16.19 -14.27
N ALA A 247 43.71 -15.98 -13.88
CA ALA A 247 44.06 -15.33 -12.63
C ALA A 247 43.51 -13.90 -12.54
N GLN A 248 43.68 -13.11 -13.61
CA GLN A 248 43.15 -11.75 -13.72
C GLN A 248 41.61 -11.71 -13.66
N PHE A 249 40.94 -12.64 -14.34
CA PHE A 249 39.49 -12.70 -14.34
C PHE A 249 38.92 -13.12 -12.97
N ARG A 250 39.51 -14.13 -12.30
CA ARG A 250 39.14 -14.52 -10.94
C ARG A 250 39.26 -13.35 -9.96
N ARG A 251 40.37 -12.61 -10.01
CA ARG A 251 40.59 -11.42 -9.16
C ARG A 251 39.50 -10.37 -9.37
N LEU A 252 39.16 -10.04 -10.61
CA LEU A 252 38.09 -9.09 -10.93
C LEU A 252 36.74 -9.52 -10.34
N LEU A 253 36.40 -10.81 -10.43
CA LEU A 253 35.13 -11.33 -9.90
C LEU A 253 35.04 -11.20 -8.38
N VAL A 254 36.13 -11.50 -7.68
CA VAL A 254 36.21 -11.35 -6.22
C VAL A 254 36.06 -9.89 -5.81
N GLU A 255 36.83 -8.99 -6.42
CA GLU A 255 36.77 -7.55 -6.14
C GLU A 255 35.37 -6.98 -6.44
N ARG A 256 34.75 -7.40 -7.55
CA ARG A 256 33.39 -7.03 -7.92
C ARG A 256 32.33 -7.50 -6.90
N CYS A 257 32.40 -8.76 -6.50
CA CYS A 257 31.45 -9.34 -5.53
C CYS A 257 31.65 -8.79 -4.12
N ALA A 258 32.91 -8.56 -3.71
CA ALA A 258 33.27 -7.92 -2.45
C ALA A 258 32.68 -6.51 -2.36
N ALA A 259 32.65 -5.79 -3.48
CA ALA A 259 32.06 -4.47 -3.58
C ALA A 259 30.51 -4.47 -3.73
N GLY A 260 29.86 -5.63 -3.54
CA GLY A 260 28.40 -5.77 -3.45
C GLY A 260 27.68 -6.08 -4.76
N MET A 261 28.38 -6.17 -5.89
CA MET A 261 27.78 -6.49 -7.18
C MET A 261 27.57 -8.01 -7.35
N PRO A 262 26.44 -8.48 -7.88
CA PRO A 262 26.21 -9.92 -8.02
C PRO A 262 27.07 -10.56 -9.13
N PRO A 263 27.33 -11.87 -9.03
CA PRO A 263 27.71 -12.70 -10.16
C PRO A 263 26.70 -12.53 -11.31
N TYR A 264 27.16 -12.51 -12.56
CA TYR A 264 26.27 -12.38 -13.72
C TYR A 264 25.87 -13.77 -14.26
N ALA A 265 24.71 -13.86 -14.91
CA ALA A 265 24.08 -15.14 -15.26
C ALA A 265 24.93 -16.09 -16.12
N ALA A 266 25.86 -15.55 -16.92
CA ALA A 266 26.72 -16.33 -17.80
C ALA A 266 28.13 -16.59 -17.27
N LEU A 267 28.37 -16.25 -16.00
CA LEU A 267 29.64 -16.51 -15.32
C LEU A 267 30.08 -17.98 -15.44
N PRO A 268 29.20 -18.99 -15.23
CA PRO A 268 29.58 -20.39 -15.38
C PRO A 268 30.20 -20.76 -16.72
N GLN A 269 29.66 -20.24 -17.82
CA GLN A 269 30.14 -20.53 -19.17
C GLN A 269 31.50 -19.88 -19.43
N ASP A 270 31.68 -18.63 -19.00
CA ASP A 270 32.93 -17.88 -19.18
C ASP A 270 34.06 -18.50 -18.34
N VAL A 271 33.78 -18.88 -17.09
CA VAL A 271 34.74 -19.58 -16.20
C VAL A 271 35.20 -20.89 -16.81
N ARG A 272 34.27 -21.75 -17.26
CA ARG A 272 34.62 -23.05 -17.86
C ARG A 272 35.45 -22.91 -19.14
N THR A 273 35.21 -21.87 -19.92
CA THR A 273 35.99 -21.57 -21.13
C THR A 273 37.43 -21.22 -20.78
N LEU A 274 37.64 -20.35 -19.78
CA LEU A 274 38.96 -19.92 -19.33
C LEU A 274 39.74 -21.05 -18.65
N VAL A 275 39.10 -21.79 -17.74
CA VAL A 275 39.72 -22.93 -17.04
C VAL A 275 40.17 -24.01 -18.03
N LYS A 276 39.34 -24.32 -19.03
CA LYS A 276 39.69 -25.26 -20.10
C LYS A 276 40.86 -24.77 -20.94
N ALA A 277 40.87 -23.48 -21.31
CA ALA A 277 41.97 -22.88 -22.08
C ALA A 277 43.30 -22.87 -21.28
N ALA A 278 43.23 -22.73 -19.95
CA ALA A 278 44.38 -22.76 -19.04
C ALA A 278 44.89 -24.18 -18.73
N GLY A 279 44.19 -25.24 -19.15
CA GLY A 279 44.55 -26.62 -18.83
C GLY A 279 44.43 -26.98 -17.34
N LEU A 280 43.65 -26.20 -16.58
CA LEU A 280 43.45 -26.41 -15.15
C LEU A 280 42.38 -27.48 -14.89
N ASP A 281 42.48 -28.17 -13.76
CA ASP A 281 41.42 -29.06 -13.30
C ASP A 281 40.15 -28.26 -12.99
N ARG A 282 39.04 -28.67 -13.61
CA ARG A 282 37.78 -27.94 -13.53
C ARG A 282 37.24 -27.89 -12.11
N GLU A 283 37.22 -29.02 -11.42
CA GLU A 283 36.57 -29.11 -10.10
C GLU A 283 37.35 -28.34 -9.04
N SER A 284 38.68 -28.40 -9.09
CA SER A 284 39.55 -27.63 -8.21
C SER A 284 39.42 -26.13 -8.46
N ALA A 285 39.45 -25.68 -9.72
CA ALA A 285 39.33 -24.26 -10.07
C ALA A 285 37.95 -23.68 -9.73
N GLU A 286 36.86 -24.43 -9.98
CA GLU A 286 35.50 -24.00 -9.61
C GLU A 286 35.34 -23.95 -8.08
N ARG A 287 35.90 -24.90 -7.32
CA ARG A 287 35.86 -24.89 -5.84
C ARG A 287 36.60 -23.71 -5.25
N GLU A 288 37.80 -23.41 -5.75
CA GLU A 288 38.58 -22.25 -5.32
C GLU A 288 37.86 -20.92 -5.61
N LEU A 289 37.26 -20.79 -6.80
CA LEU A 289 36.45 -19.61 -7.13
C LEU A 289 35.27 -19.44 -6.17
N VAL A 290 34.53 -20.52 -5.90
CA VAL A 290 33.38 -20.48 -4.98
C VAL A 290 33.81 -20.10 -3.57
N ALA A 291 34.96 -20.59 -3.11
CA ALA A 291 35.52 -20.25 -1.80
C ALA A 291 35.78 -18.74 -1.66
N ASP A 292 36.32 -18.09 -2.69
CA ASP A 292 36.55 -16.64 -2.67
C ASP A 292 35.23 -15.84 -2.75
N LEU A 293 34.24 -16.35 -3.48
CA LEU A 293 33.00 -15.63 -3.73
C LEU A 293 32.02 -15.74 -2.55
N ILE A 294 31.89 -16.89 -1.89
CA ILE A 294 30.82 -17.14 -0.90
C ILE A 294 30.85 -16.17 0.31
N GLY A 295 32.03 -15.66 0.66
CA GLY A 295 32.21 -14.65 1.71
C GLY A 295 31.72 -13.26 1.31
N SER A 296 31.56 -13.00 0.01
CA SER A 296 31.25 -11.67 -0.51
C SER A 296 29.77 -11.28 -0.33
N PRO A 297 29.45 -10.00 -0.08
CA PRO A 297 28.06 -9.52 0.04
C PRO A 297 27.28 -9.65 -1.28
N GLY A 298 27.94 -9.56 -2.44
CA GLY A 298 27.30 -9.67 -3.76
C GLY A 298 26.62 -11.02 -4.05
N VAL A 299 27.06 -12.11 -3.40
CA VAL A 299 26.53 -13.47 -3.65
C VAL A 299 25.08 -13.64 -3.22
N VAL A 300 24.59 -12.82 -2.28
CA VAL A 300 23.18 -12.84 -1.85
C VAL A 300 22.23 -12.62 -3.04
N ARG A 301 22.67 -11.90 -4.07
CA ARG A 301 21.92 -11.61 -5.30
C ARG A 301 22.37 -12.46 -6.50
N ALA A 302 23.06 -13.58 -6.26
CA ALA A 302 23.58 -14.42 -7.34
C ALA A 302 22.43 -15.12 -8.11
N PRO A 303 22.47 -15.16 -9.45
CA PRO A 303 21.43 -15.76 -10.31
C PRO A 303 21.26 -17.26 -10.08
N ALA A 304 20.09 -17.81 -10.38
CA ALA A 304 19.81 -19.25 -10.27
C ALA A 304 20.85 -20.14 -11.00
N SER A 305 21.39 -19.68 -12.13
CA SER A 305 22.45 -20.37 -12.88
C SER A 305 23.75 -20.55 -12.08
N PHE A 306 24.08 -19.62 -11.18
CA PHE A 306 25.21 -19.73 -10.27
C PHE A 306 25.01 -20.88 -9.28
N TRP A 307 23.85 -20.91 -8.60
CA TRP A 307 23.51 -21.95 -7.63
C TRP A 307 23.43 -23.34 -8.26
N ALA A 308 22.79 -23.45 -9.43
CA ALA A 308 22.66 -24.71 -10.15
C ALA A 308 24.01 -25.28 -10.64
N THR A 309 24.95 -24.40 -11.02
CA THR A 309 26.27 -24.81 -11.53
C THR A 309 27.23 -25.18 -10.40
N TYR A 310 27.30 -24.35 -9.36
CA TYR A 310 28.32 -24.45 -8.31
C TYR A 310 27.83 -25.13 -7.02
N GLY A 311 26.58 -25.58 -6.96
CA GLY A 311 25.99 -26.21 -5.78
C GLY A 311 26.80 -27.39 -5.24
N SER A 312 27.27 -28.30 -6.10
CA SER A 312 28.08 -29.46 -5.69
C SER A 312 29.45 -29.07 -5.13
N ALA A 313 30.12 -28.08 -5.74
CA ALA A 313 31.38 -27.54 -5.26
C ALA A 313 31.21 -26.84 -3.89
N LEU A 314 30.11 -26.10 -3.71
CA LEU A 314 29.76 -25.46 -2.46
C LEU A 314 29.45 -26.47 -1.35
N ILE A 315 28.73 -27.56 -1.64
CA ILE A 315 28.48 -28.65 -0.69
C ILE A 315 29.80 -29.30 -0.25
N ALA A 316 30.69 -29.62 -1.20
CA ALA A 316 31.99 -30.20 -0.89
C ALA A 316 32.85 -29.26 -0.02
N LEU A 317 32.83 -27.96 -0.32
CA LEU A 317 33.53 -26.94 0.46
C LEU A 317 32.98 -26.82 1.89
N ALA A 318 31.66 -26.76 2.03
CA ALA A 318 30.99 -26.65 3.33
C ALA A 318 31.17 -27.90 4.22
N ARG A 319 31.30 -29.10 3.62
CA ARG A 319 31.66 -30.31 4.37
C ARG A 319 33.09 -30.23 4.94
N ALA A 320 34.01 -29.62 4.20
CA ALA A 320 35.41 -29.46 4.61
C ALA A 320 35.64 -28.28 5.59
N ASP A 321 34.84 -27.21 5.50
CA ASP A 321 35.04 -25.98 6.27
C ASP A 321 33.76 -25.54 7.02
N ALA A 322 33.85 -25.50 8.35
CA ALA A 322 32.75 -25.09 9.24
C ALA A 322 32.39 -23.59 9.11
N SER A 323 33.34 -22.73 8.73
CA SER A 323 33.07 -21.30 8.53
C SER A 323 32.14 -21.07 7.33
N VAL A 324 32.26 -21.89 6.30
CA VAL A 324 31.37 -21.87 5.12
C VAL A 324 29.96 -22.31 5.52
N ARG A 325 29.81 -23.32 6.38
CA ARG A 325 28.49 -23.70 6.94
C ARG A 325 27.82 -22.55 7.69
N ALA A 326 28.56 -21.88 8.57
CA ALA A 326 28.05 -20.71 9.29
C ALA A 326 27.67 -19.56 8.33
N ARG A 327 28.48 -19.34 7.28
CA ARG A 327 28.20 -18.34 6.24
C ARG A 327 26.91 -18.64 5.47
N LEU A 328 26.66 -19.91 5.12
CA LEU A 328 25.42 -20.33 4.44
C LEU A 328 24.18 -20.05 5.28
N LEU A 329 24.25 -20.17 6.60
CA LEU A 329 23.16 -19.81 7.51
C LEU A 329 23.00 -18.28 7.71
N GLY A 330 23.99 -17.49 7.29
CA GLY A 330 24.03 -16.05 7.47
C GLY A 330 23.12 -15.27 6.52
N PHE A 331 22.75 -15.83 5.36
CA PHE A 331 21.97 -15.11 4.34
C PHE A 331 20.96 -16.04 3.63
N PHE A 332 20.06 -15.44 2.85
CA PHE A 332 19.10 -16.13 1.99
C PHE A 332 19.23 -15.59 0.56
N PRO A 333 19.34 -16.44 -0.48
CA PRO A 333 19.51 -15.97 -1.85
C PRO A 333 18.28 -15.22 -2.38
N GLU A 334 18.40 -13.95 -2.79
CA GLU A 334 17.24 -13.15 -3.22
C GLU A 334 16.55 -13.69 -4.47
N THR A 335 17.29 -14.40 -5.32
CA THR A 335 16.80 -14.94 -6.60
C THR A 335 15.75 -16.03 -6.43
N PHE A 336 15.69 -16.69 -5.28
CA PHE A 336 14.62 -17.65 -4.97
C PHE A 336 13.33 -16.96 -4.53
N SER A 337 13.33 -15.62 -4.39
CA SER A 337 12.16 -14.82 -3.98
C SER A 337 11.58 -13.93 -5.09
N GLU A 338 12.31 -13.68 -6.20
CA GLU A 338 11.97 -12.65 -7.21
C GLU A 338 10.62 -12.86 -7.90
N ASN A 339 10.18 -14.11 -8.09
CA ASN A 339 8.91 -14.41 -8.78
C ASN A 339 7.72 -14.70 -7.84
N GLY A 340 7.93 -14.70 -6.51
CA GLY A 340 6.86 -14.88 -5.50
C GLY A 340 6.03 -16.18 -5.57
N ARG A 341 6.29 -17.05 -6.55
CA ARG A 341 5.56 -18.31 -6.83
C ARG A 341 6.47 -19.55 -6.89
N ASP A 342 7.79 -19.38 -6.82
CA ASP A 342 8.75 -20.48 -6.95
C ASP A 342 9.01 -21.15 -5.59
N THR A 343 8.24 -22.20 -5.26
CA THR A 343 8.46 -23.06 -4.08
C THR A 343 9.65 -24.01 -4.25
N ASP A 344 10.10 -24.22 -5.49
CA ASP A 344 11.19 -25.13 -5.81
C ASP A 344 12.54 -24.51 -5.42
N GLY A 345 12.68 -23.20 -5.55
CA GLY A 345 13.84 -22.44 -5.05
C GLY A 345 14.04 -22.52 -3.53
N GLU A 346 12.97 -22.36 -2.74
CA GLU A 346 13.02 -22.50 -1.27
C GLU A 346 13.40 -23.93 -0.86
N SER A 347 12.76 -24.91 -1.50
CA SER A 347 13.04 -26.32 -1.26
C SER A 347 14.47 -26.69 -1.64
N GLY A 348 14.97 -26.17 -2.76
CA GLY A 348 16.35 -26.36 -3.22
C GLY A 348 17.39 -25.79 -2.27
N TRP A 349 17.13 -24.61 -1.68
CA TRP A 349 18.01 -24.03 -0.67
C TRP A 349 18.11 -24.89 0.60
N LEU A 350 16.97 -25.37 1.12
CA LEU A 350 16.96 -26.25 2.29
C LEU A 350 17.68 -27.58 2.00
N ALA A 351 17.53 -28.16 0.81
CA ALA A 351 18.30 -29.35 0.42
C ALA A 351 19.81 -29.08 0.41
N LEU A 352 20.24 -27.92 -0.11
CA LEU A 352 21.65 -27.54 -0.10
C LEU A 352 22.19 -27.41 1.33
N LEU A 353 21.42 -26.80 2.25
CA LEU A 353 21.80 -26.70 3.66
C LEU A 353 21.92 -28.09 4.31
N ALA A 354 20.98 -29.00 4.05
CA ALA A 354 21.03 -30.38 4.53
C ALA A 354 22.26 -31.13 3.99
N GLU A 355 22.48 -31.11 2.67
CA GLU A 355 23.59 -31.83 2.03
C GLU A 355 24.97 -31.28 2.41
N SER A 356 25.06 -29.97 2.68
CA SER A 356 26.27 -29.29 3.14
C SER A 356 26.63 -29.58 4.61
N GLY A 357 25.71 -30.15 5.39
CA GLY A 357 25.85 -30.33 6.84
C GLY A 357 25.66 -29.05 7.65
N ALA A 358 25.19 -27.94 7.05
CA ALA A 358 24.97 -26.69 7.75
C ALA A 358 23.88 -26.81 8.83
N GLU A 359 22.87 -27.67 8.61
CA GLU A 359 21.81 -27.93 9.59
C GLU A 359 22.32 -28.49 10.93
N GLU A 360 23.51 -29.12 10.97
CA GLU A 360 24.13 -29.59 12.22
C GLU A 360 24.39 -28.42 13.18
N LEU A 361 24.71 -27.22 12.67
CA LEU A 361 24.88 -26.02 13.49
C LEU A 361 23.56 -25.51 14.10
N LEU A 362 22.41 -25.87 13.50
CA LEU A 362 21.08 -25.49 13.98
C LEU A 362 20.48 -26.54 14.95
N THR A 363 20.94 -27.79 14.86
CA THR A 363 20.32 -28.95 15.52
C THR A 363 21.18 -29.55 16.64
N ALA A 364 22.51 -29.43 16.56
CA ALA A 364 23.41 -30.01 17.56
C ALA A 364 23.31 -29.28 18.90
N LEU A 365 23.13 -30.05 19.98
CA LEU A 365 23.21 -29.55 21.35
C LEU A 365 24.65 -29.08 21.65
N PRO A 366 24.83 -27.96 22.36
CA PRO A 366 26.17 -27.48 22.69
C PRO A 366 26.82 -28.45 23.68
N ALA A 367 27.97 -29.02 23.31
CA ALA A 367 28.78 -29.82 24.21
C ALA A 367 29.46 -28.90 25.23
N THR A 368 28.93 -28.86 26.47
CA THR A 368 29.37 -28.09 27.65
C THR A 368 29.62 -26.57 27.45
N PRO A 369 29.17 -25.70 28.36
CA PRO A 369 29.23 -24.23 28.18
C PRO A 369 30.65 -23.68 27.94
N ASP A 370 31.70 -24.38 28.39
CA ASP A 370 33.11 -23.98 28.23
C ASP A 370 33.79 -24.45 26.93
N SER A 371 33.13 -25.28 26.11
CA SER A 371 33.71 -25.88 24.89
C SER A 371 32.95 -25.54 23.60
N ALA A 372 32.00 -24.60 23.65
CA ALA A 372 31.43 -24.03 22.44
C ALA A 372 32.52 -23.29 21.65
N GLY A 373 33.02 -23.89 20.57
CA GLY A 373 33.88 -23.18 19.63
C GLY A 373 33.23 -21.86 19.20
N THR A 374 34.04 -20.82 18.98
CA THR A 374 33.61 -19.44 18.66
C THR A 374 32.58 -19.34 17.52
N LEU A 375 32.52 -20.32 16.62
CA LEU A 375 31.57 -20.40 15.49
C LEU A 375 30.21 -21.01 15.87
N ALA A 376 30.15 -22.00 16.76
CA ALA A 376 28.89 -22.62 17.20
C ALA A 376 28.10 -21.71 18.17
N ALA A 377 28.78 -20.80 18.86
CA ALA A 377 28.17 -19.75 19.66
C ALA A 377 27.63 -18.58 18.81
N ALA A 378 28.00 -18.48 17.53
CA ALA A 378 27.65 -17.36 16.66
C ALA A 378 26.34 -17.53 15.87
N VAL A 379 25.83 -18.76 15.75
CA VAL A 379 24.58 -19.05 15.00
C VAL A 379 23.47 -19.32 16.01
N SER A 380 22.43 -18.48 16.01
CA SER A 380 21.22 -18.71 16.82
C SER A 380 20.15 -19.43 15.99
N PRO A 381 19.69 -20.63 16.41
CA PRO A 381 18.61 -21.36 15.74
C PRO A 381 17.29 -20.58 15.73
N ALA A 382 16.97 -19.87 16.82
CA ALA A 382 15.77 -19.05 16.93
C ALA A 382 15.80 -17.86 15.94
N ASP A 383 16.90 -17.11 15.89
CA ASP A 383 17.06 -15.98 14.96
C ASP A 383 17.08 -16.45 13.51
N TRP A 384 17.66 -17.63 13.22
CA TRP A 384 17.65 -18.20 11.89
C TRP A 384 16.22 -18.53 11.42
N LEU A 385 15.44 -19.21 12.28
CA LEU A 385 14.06 -19.60 11.96
C LEU A 385 13.15 -18.38 11.77
N ALA A 386 13.30 -17.35 12.61
CA ALA A 386 12.58 -16.08 12.48
C ALA A 386 12.89 -15.38 11.14
N ARG A 387 14.19 -15.26 10.78
CA ARG A 387 14.59 -14.64 9.51
C ARG A 387 14.17 -15.49 8.30
N TRP A 388 14.17 -16.82 8.42
CA TRP A 388 13.70 -17.73 7.36
C TRP A 388 12.22 -17.51 7.06
N GLU A 389 11.38 -17.44 8.10
CA GLU A 389 9.96 -17.16 7.94
C GLU A 389 9.69 -15.75 7.38
N ALA A 390 10.43 -14.74 7.85
CA ALA A 390 10.35 -13.39 7.29
C ALA A 390 10.78 -13.36 5.81
N TYR A 391 11.79 -14.14 5.43
CA TYR A 391 12.26 -14.29 4.05
C TYR A 391 11.19 -14.93 3.15
N ARG A 392 10.58 -16.05 3.56
CA ARG A 392 9.50 -16.72 2.82
C ARG A 392 8.28 -15.81 2.58
N ARG A 393 8.05 -14.85 3.48
CA ARG A 393 6.95 -13.84 3.43
C ARG A 393 7.37 -12.48 2.84
N ARG A 394 8.56 -12.34 2.25
CA ARG A 394 9.05 -11.05 1.73
C ARG A 394 8.14 -10.47 0.64
N ASN A 395 7.69 -11.33 -0.28
CA ASN A 395 6.93 -10.94 -1.49
C ASN A 395 5.49 -11.49 -1.51
N ARG A 396 5.02 -12.07 -0.39
CA ARG A 396 3.70 -12.68 -0.26
C ARG A 396 3.17 -12.47 1.15
N ALA A 397 1.86 -12.39 1.30
CA ALA A 397 1.23 -12.21 2.62
C ALA A 397 1.47 -13.43 3.53
N THR A 398 1.60 -14.62 2.95
CA THR A 398 1.74 -15.91 3.63
C THR A 398 2.85 -16.75 2.99
N SER A 399 3.48 -17.61 3.78
CA SER A 399 4.60 -18.45 3.36
C SER A 399 4.17 -19.80 2.75
N GLY A 400 2.92 -20.22 2.94
CA GLY A 400 2.41 -21.56 2.55
C GLY A 400 3.02 -22.70 3.39
N ARG A 401 2.51 -23.94 3.30
CA ARG A 401 3.10 -25.06 4.06
C ARG A 401 4.41 -25.54 3.44
N SER A 402 5.43 -25.80 4.27
CA SER A 402 6.73 -26.34 3.83
C SER A 402 7.12 -27.57 4.66
N PRO A 403 6.97 -28.80 4.12
CA PRO A 403 7.35 -30.02 4.83
C PRO A 403 8.81 -30.00 5.30
N ARG A 404 9.74 -29.53 4.44
CA ARG A 404 11.16 -29.44 4.78
C ARG A 404 11.46 -28.47 5.92
N THR A 405 10.73 -27.35 5.99
CA THR A 405 10.87 -26.40 7.10
C THR A 405 10.39 -27.03 8.41
N LEU A 406 9.25 -27.73 8.39
CA LEU A 406 8.71 -28.43 9.55
C LEU A 406 9.65 -29.55 10.02
N ASP A 407 10.19 -30.34 9.10
CA ASP A 407 11.14 -31.42 9.43
C ASP A 407 12.43 -30.87 10.06
N LEU A 408 12.96 -29.76 9.54
CA LEU A 408 14.13 -29.09 10.10
C LEU A 408 13.83 -28.52 11.49
N ALA A 409 12.71 -27.80 11.64
CA ALA A 409 12.28 -27.25 12.93
C ALA A 409 12.07 -28.35 13.99
N ALA A 410 11.53 -29.51 13.60
CA ALA A 410 11.40 -30.67 14.49
C ALA A 410 12.76 -31.18 14.98
N ARG A 411 13.77 -31.24 14.10
CA ARG A 411 15.16 -31.58 14.49
C ARG A 411 15.82 -30.49 15.34
N MET A 412 15.47 -29.22 15.15
CA MET A 412 15.98 -28.10 15.95
C MET A 412 15.37 -28.04 17.36
N ALA A 413 14.27 -28.75 17.63
CA ALA A 413 13.46 -28.58 18.83
C ALA A 413 14.25 -28.76 20.15
N ASP A 414 15.12 -29.78 20.25
CA ASP A 414 15.98 -29.99 21.42
C ASP A 414 16.92 -28.81 21.67
N ARG A 415 17.52 -28.31 20.59
CA ARG A 415 18.44 -27.18 20.66
C ARG A 415 17.73 -25.87 21.00
N LEU A 416 16.61 -25.58 20.35
CA LEU A 416 15.78 -24.40 20.62
C LEU A 416 15.31 -24.37 22.08
N ARG A 417 14.93 -25.51 22.65
CA ARG A 417 14.62 -25.64 24.08
C ARG A 417 15.81 -25.37 24.98
N ALA A 418 16.99 -25.92 24.64
CA ALA A 418 18.19 -25.74 25.43
C ALA A 418 18.68 -24.28 25.44
N ASP A 419 18.56 -23.57 24.31
CA ASP A 419 18.94 -22.15 24.19
C ASP A 419 17.97 -21.21 24.93
N GLY A 420 16.71 -21.62 25.13
CA GLY A 420 15.69 -20.87 25.90
C GLY A 420 15.29 -19.52 25.31
N ARG A 421 15.71 -19.20 24.08
CA ARG A 421 15.38 -17.94 23.39
C ARG A 421 14.03 -18.06 22.67
N PRO A 422 13.10 -17.09 22.84
CA PRO A 422 11.86 -17.05 22.09
C PRO A 422 12.09 -16.95 20.58
N VAL A 423 11.32 -17.74 19.80
CA VAL A 423 11.29 -17.65 18.34
C VAL A 423 10.27 -16.60 17.91
N GLU A 424 10.72 -15.61 17.14
CA GLU A 424 9.90 -14.50 16.63
C GLU A 424 9.20 -14.88 15.31
N LEU A 425 7.98 -15.44 15.40
CA LEU A 425 7.26 -15.94 14.22
C LEU A 425 6.30 -14.93 13.56
N PHE A 426 5.92 -13.85 14.25
CA PHE A 426 4.91 -12.88 13.79
C PHE A 426 5.50 -11.71 12.97
N GLN A 427 6.73 -11.86 12.44
CA GLN A 427 7.40 -10.81 11.66
C GLN A 427 6.91 -10.75 10.20
N GLY A 428 6.67 -9.57 9.65
CA GLY A 428 6.28 -9.46 8.23
C GLY A 428 6.05 -8.03 7.74
N ARG A 429 6.44 -7.75 6.49
CA ARG A 429 6.25 -6.42 5.86
C ARG A 429 4.77 -6.10 5.59
N TRP A 430 4.02 -7.12 5.18
CA TRP A 430 2.64 -6.98 4.70
C TRP A 430 1.61 -7.16 5.81
N GLN A 431 1.76 -8.22 6.63
CA GLN A 431 0.92 -8.52 7.79
C GLN A 431 1.76 -9.22 8.88
N PRO A 432 1.54 -8.89 10.16
CA PRO A 432 2.12 -9.67 11.26
C PRO A 432 1.32 -10.97 11.45
N THR A 433 1.79 -12.05 10.81
CA THR A 433 1.20 -13.39 10.78
C THR A 433 2.31 -14.45 10.92
N ALA A 434 1.96 -15.65 11.38
CA ALA A 434 2.84 -16.81 11.45
C ALA A 434 2.34 -17.97 10.58
N ASP A 435 3.23 -18.89 10.20
CA ASP A 435 2.88 -20.20 9.65
C ASP A 435 2.28 -21.05 10.78
N LEU A 436 1.02 -21.47 10.61
CA LEU A 436 0.25 -22.20 11.64
C LEU A 436 0.86 -23.56 11.98
N ASP A 437 1.39 -24.28 10.99
CA ASP A 437 1.96 -25.62 11.23
C ASP A 437 3.30 -25.50 11.98
N LEU A 438 4.10 -24.49 11.65
CA LEU A 438 5.37 -24.23 12.34
C LEU A 438 5.13 -23.73 13.77
N LEU A 439 4.15 -22.84 13.96
CA LEU A 439 3.75 -22.35 15.28
C LEU A 439 3.28 -23.51 16.18
N ASP A 440 2.38 -24.36 15.67
CA ASP A 440 1.90 -25.51 16.42
C ASP A 440 3.03 -26.50 16.76
N LEU A 441 3.95 -26.75 15.82
CA LEU A 441 5.11 -27.60 16.06
C LEU A 441 6.02 -27.06 17.17
N CYS A 442 6.30 -25.74 17.18
CA CYS A 442 7.12 -25.11 18.22
C CYS A 442 6.46 -25.24 19.59
N LEU A 443 5.17 -24.92 19.69
CA LEU A 443 4.40 -25.02 20.94
C LEU A 443 4.27 -26.48 21.43
N ALA A 444 3.98 -27.42 20.54
CA ALA A 444 3.91 -28.85 20.85
C ALA A 444 5.25 -29.39 21.37
N SER A 445 6.35 -28.85 20.85
CA SER A 445 7.72 -29.21 21.26
C SER A 445 8.21 -28.44 22.48
N ARG A 446 7.38 -27.56 23.07
CA ARG A 446 7.70 -26.67 24.20
C ARG A 446 8.87 -25.71 23.90
N VAL A 447 9.01 -25.29 22.65
CA VAL A 447 9.93 -24.22 22.25
C VAL A 447 9.30 -22.88 22.61
N PRO A 448 10.00 -21.96 23.30
CA PRO A 448 9.49 -20.61 23.56
C PRO A 448 9.22 -19.86 22.25
N VAL A 449 8.05 -19.25 22.12
CA VAL A 449 7.66 -18.42 20.96
C VAL A 449 7.29 -17.03 21.49
N ALA A 450 7.72 -15.98 20.80
CA ALA A 450 7.35 -14.62 21.17
C ALA A 450 5.87 -14.35 20.87
N GLU A 451 5.18 -13.74 21.83
CA GLU A 451 3.78 -13.37 21.69
C GLU A 451 3.64 -12.05 20.89
N PRO A 452 2.59 -11.90 20.08
CA PRO A 452 2.35 -10.66 19.37
C PRO A 452 1.96 -9.52 20.34
N ASP A 453 2.67 -8.40 20.31
CA ASP A 453 2.33 -7.22 21.12
C ASP A 453 1.00 -6.59 20.66
N ASP A 454 0.04 -6.43 21.57
CA ASP A 454 -1.27 -5.81 21.30
C ASP A 454 -1.23 -4.25 21.24
N GLU A 455 -0.14 -3.63 21.74
CA GLU A 455 -0.04 -2.18 21.93
C GLU A 455 0.14 -1.34 20.64
N ASP A 456 0.58 -1.93 19.53
CA ASP A 456 0.90 -1.17 18.29
C ASP A 456 -0.32 -0.92 17.38
N THR A 457 -1.53 -1.23 17.85
CA THR A 457 -2.80 -1.06 17.13
C THR A 457 -3.30 0.40 17.09
N GLY A 458 -2.59 1.34 17.72
CA GLY A 458 -2.97 2.75 17.86
C GLY A 458 -2.78 3.64 16.61
N ARG A 459 -2.19 3.15 15.51
CA ARG A 459 -2.16 3.88 14.24
C ARG A 459 -3.32 3.42 13.37
N GLY A 460 -4.19 4.34 12.94
CA GLY A 460 -5.43 4.14 12.18
C GLY A 460 -5.36 3.43 10.81
N GLN A 461 -4.40 2.53 10.59
CA GLN A 461 -4.51 1.41 9.68
C GLN A 461 -4.45 0.13 10.52
N GLY A 462 -5.63 -0.39 10.90
CA GLY A 462 -5.76 -1.62 11.69
C GLY A 462 -5.11 -2.83 11.02
N ARG A 463 -3.83 -3.06 11.30
CA ARG A 463 -3.14 -4.30 10.98
C ARG A 463 -3.23 -5.19 12.22
N SER A 464 -4.41 -5.74 12.46
CA SER A 464 -4.57 -6.77 13.48
C SER A 464 -3.67 -7.97 13.14
N HIS A 465 -3.00 -8.52 14.15
CA HIS A 465 -2.38 -9.83 14.06
C HIS A 465 -3.43 -10.84 13.58
N GLY A 466 -3.06 -11.73 12.67
CA GLY A 466 -4.02 -12.64 12.04
C GLY A 466 -3.36 -13.89 11.48
N PHE A 467 -4.17 -14.93 11.23
CA PHE A 467 -3.76 -16.15 10.56
C PHE A 467 -4.50 -16.29 9.24
N SER A 468 -3.82 -16.67 8.17
CA SER A 468 -4.46 -16.97 6.88
C SER A 468 -5.09 -18.37 6.86
N LEU A 469 -6.09 -18.57 7.73
CA LEU A 469 -6.72 -19.87 7.95
C LEU A 469 -7.37 -20.43 6.67
N GLY A 470 -7.92 -19.56 5.82
CA GLY A 470 -8.56 -19.97 4.56
C GLY A 470 -7.57 -20.57 3.57
N GLN A 471 -6.38 -19.98 3.44
CA GLN A 471 -5.31 -20.52 2.59
C GLN A 471 -4.71 -21.80 3.20
N TRP A 472 -4.52 -21.84 4.53
CA TRP A 472 -4.01 -23.02 5.23
C TRP A 472 -4.94 -24.25 5.10
N LEU A 473 -6.26 -24.02 5.10
CA LEU A 473 -7.29 -25.06 4.88
C LEU A 473 -7.32 -25.58 3.43
N ALA A 474 -7.06 -24.69 2.48
CA ALA A 474 -7.01 -25.01 1.05
C ALA A 474 -5.71 -25.71 0.64
N ASP A 475 -4.62 -25.49 1.38
CA ASP A 475 -3.34 -26.14 1.17
C ASP A 475 -3.41 -27.63 1.58
N ASP A 476 -3.27 -28.52 0.59
CA ASP A 476 -3.27 -29.97 0.75
C ASP A 476 -1.85 -30.58 0.76
N ALA A 477 -0.79 -29.75 0.83
CA ALA A 477 0.59 -30.24 0.98
C ALA A 477 0.77 -31.01 2.31
N PRO A 478 1.67 -32.01 2.36
CA PRO A 478 1.89 -32.80 3.57
C PRO A 478 2.45 -31.94 4.72
N GLY A 479 2.30 -32.43 5.96
CA GLY A 479 2.79 -31.75 7.16
C GLY A 479 1.73 -30.92 7.91
N ARG A 480 0.46 -31.00 7.52
CA ARG A 480 -0.64 -30.32 8.21
C ARG A 480 -0.78 -30.81 9.66
N ARG A 481 -0.79 -29.87 10.61
CA ARG A 481 -0.92 -30.10 12.05
C ARG A 481 -2.38 -30.09 12.50
N ASP A 482 -2.64 -30.67 13.68
CA ASP A 482 -3.96 -30.69 14.31
C ASP A 482 -4.29 -29.42 15.11
N LEU A 483 -3.33 -28.51 15.25
CA LEU A 483 -3.42 -27.22 15.96
C LEU A 483 -3.73 -27.34 17.47
N ALA A 484 -3.53 -28.52 18.07
CA ALA A 484 -3.84 -28.75 19.48
C ALA A 484 -2.97 -27.90 20.43
N ALA A 485 -1.70 -27.67 20.08
CA ALA A 485 -0.81 -26.88 20.92
C ALA A 485 -1.12 -25.38 20.82
N VAL A 486 -1.47 -24.90 19.63
CA VAL A 486 -1.95 -23.51 19.44
C VAL A 486 -3.23 -23.26 20.25
N ALA A 487 -4.20 -24.17 20.17
CA ALA A 487 -5.47 -24.02 20.88
C ALA A 487 -5.38 -24.21 22.40
N GLY A 488 -4.29 -24.82 22.89
CA GLY A 488 -3.96 -24.91 24.32
C GLY A 488 -3.33 -23.63 24.90
N HIS A 489 -2.88 -22.70 24.05
CA HIS A 489 -2.29 -21.43 24.48
C HIS A 489 -3.36 -20.32 24.52
N PRO A 490 -3.65 -19.70 25.69
CA PRO A 490 -4.80 -18.79 25.85
C PRO A 490 -4.87 -17.64 24.82
N GLY A 491 -3.81 -16.84 24.68
CA GLY A 491 -3.80 -15.70 23.74
C GLY A 491 -3.90 -16.09 22.26
N LEU A 492 -3.30 -17.24 21.88
CA LEU A 492 -3.32 -17.72 20.50
C LEU A 492 -4.62 -18.44 20.16
N ARG A 493 -5.27 -19.08 21.13
CA ARG A 493 -6.60 -19.68 20.99
C ARG A 493 -7.62 -18.60 20.64
N ASP A 494 -7.61 -17.48 21.35
CA ASP A 494 -8.51 -16.35 21.08
C ASP A 494 -8.23 -15.73 19.70
N LEU A 495 -6.95 -15.59 19.34
CA LEU A 495 -6.55 -15.14 18.02
C LEU A 495 -7.07 -16.10 16.94
N LEU A 496 -6.89 -17.41 17.09
CA LEU A 496 -7.37 -18.41 16.14
C LEU A 496 -8.89 -18.38 15.99
N ARG A 497 -9.62 -18.26 17.11
CA ARG A 497 -11.08 -18.13 17.15
C ARG A 497 -11.59 -16.88 16.42
N ARG A 498 -10.94 -15.73 16.58
CA ARG A 498 -11.27 -14.51 15.82
C ARG A 498 -11.06 -14.69 14.31
N ASN A 499 -9.98 -15.36 13.91
CA ASN A 499 -9.69 -15.64 12.50
C ASN A 499 -10.70 -16.60 11.85
N ILE A 500 -11.27 -17.56 12.61
CA ILE A 500 -12.38 -18.40 12.13
C ILE A 500 -13.57 -17.52 11.72
N GLY A 501 -13.97 -16.55 12.53
CA GLY A 501 -15.03 -15.60 12.18
C GLY A 501 -14.71 -14.74 10.95
N GLY A 502 -13.42 -14.45 10.74
CA GLY A 502 -12.91 -13.74 9.56
C GLY A 502 -13.15 -14.47 8.23
N LEU A 503 -13.21 -15.81 8.23
CA LEU A 503 -13.44 -16.63 7.02
C LEU A 503 -14.76 -16.31 6.31
N GLY A 504 -15.72 -15.75 7.05
CA GLY A 504 -17.04 -15.40 6.54
C GLY A 504 -17.20 -13.96 6.02
N SER A 505 -16.32 -13.03 6.43
CA SER A 505 -16.58 -11.58 6.33
C SER A 505 -15.82 -10.85 5.20
N GLY A 506 -14.99 -11.55 4.41
CA GLY A 506 -14.17 -10.95 3.35
C GLY A 506 -14.79 -10.97 1.95
N ARG A 507 -14.76 -9.83 1.23
CA ARG A 507 -14.95 -9.79 -0.23
C ARG A 507 -13.78 -10.55 -0.90
N GLY A 508 -13.98 -11.83 -1.19
CA GLY A 508 -13.03 -12.66 -1.96
C GLY A 508 -12.27 -13.74 -1.20
N GLN A 509 -12.57 -13.99 0.09
CA GLN A 509 -11.94 -15.06 0.89
C GLN A 509 -12.94 -16.08 1.47
N ARG A 510 -14.19 -16.07 1.01
CA ARG A 510 -15.20 -17.04 1.46
C ARG A 510 -14.76 -18.45 1.05
N LEU A 511 -14.70 -19.37 2.02
CA LEU A 511 -14.43 -20.77 1.75
C LEU A 511 -15.55 -21.37 0.87
N SER A 512 -15.17 -22.27 -0.04
CA SER A 512 -16.14 -23.13 -0.73
C SER A 512 -16.84 -24.08 0.24
N ASP A 513 -17.93 -24.70 -0.18
CA ASP A 513 -18.64 -25.70 0.64
C ASP A 513 -17.70 -26.86 1.06
N ALA A 514 -16.80 -27.28 0.16
CA ALA A 514 -15.77 -28.26 0.48
C ALA A 514 -14.77 -27.74 1.53
N GLY A 515 -14.38 -26.46 1.47
CA GLY A 515 -13.54 -25.83 2.49
C GLY A 515 -14.24 -25.72 3.85
N MET A 516 -15.54 -25.44 3.86
CA MET A 516 -16.36 -25.43 5.07
C MET A 516 -16.49 -26.83 5.67
N ALA A 517 -16.66 -27.87 4.85
CA ALA A 517 -16.64 -29.26 5.32
C ALA A 517 -15.27 -29.65 5.93
N LYS A 518 -14.15 -29.24 5.31
CA LYS A 518 -12.80 -29.43 5.88
C LYS A 518 -12.63 -28.72 7.24
N LEU A 519 -13.21 -27.53 7.41
CA LEU A 519 -13.21 -26.80 8.68
C LEU A 519 -14.02 -27.56 9.75
N ALA A 520 -15.23 -28.01 9.40
CA ALA A 520 -16.14 -28.74 10.30
C ALA A 520 -15.62 -30.12 10.70
N ALA A 521 -14.88 -30.81 9.82
CA ALA A 521 -14.28 -32.12 10.10
C ALA A 521 -12.99 -32.05 10.93
N HIS A 522 -12.39 -30.87 11.10
CA HIS A 522 -11.10 -30.74 11.76
C HIS A 522 -11.26 -30.78 13.29
N PRO A 523 -10.44 -31.57 14.04
CA PRO A 523 -10.69 -31.86 15.46
C PRO A 523 -10.65 -30.63 16.37
N VAL A 524 -9.71 -29.71 16.17
CA VAL A 524 -9.58 -28.49 17.01
C VAL A 524 -10.45 -27.34 16.50
N LEU A 525 -10.36 -27.03 15.19
CA LEU A 525 -11.12 -25.94 14.58
C LEU A 525 -12.63 -26.13 14.65
N SER A 526 -13.16 -27.35 14.64
CA SER A 526 -14.61 -27.60 14.81
C SER A 526 -15.11 -27.20 16.19
N VAL A 527 -14.30 -27.41 17.24
CA VAL A 527 -14.61 -26.98 18.61
C VAL A 527 -14.61 -25.46 18.72
N LEU A 528 -13.56 -24.80 18.18
CA LEU A 528 -13.49 -23.35 18.15
C LEU A 528 -14.58 -22.71 17.29
N LEU A 529 -14.95 -23.35 16.18
CA LEU A 529 -16.07 -22.95 15.33
C LEU A 529 -17.39 -23.07 16.11
N ARG A 530 -17.62 -24.17 16.82
CA ARG A 530 -18.82 -24.33 17.68
C ARG A 530 -18.89 -23.21 18.71
N GLU A 531 -17.82 -22.98 19.48
CA GLU A 531 -17.76 -21.90 20.47
C GLU A 531 -18.01 -20.54 19.80
N TRP A 532 -17.41 -20.27 18.64
CA TRP A 532 -17.63 -19.01 17.94
C TRP A 532 -19.08 -18.86 17.45
N LEU A 533 -19.68 -19.90 16.87
CA LEU A 533 -21.06 -19.90 16.38
C LEU A 533 -22.05 -19.73 17.54
N THR A 534 -21.85 -20.40 18.66
CA THR A 534 -22.68 -20.25 19.86
C THR A 534 -22.62 -18.81 20.39
N ASP A 535 -21.43 -18.22 20.58
CA ASP A 535 -21.34 -16.82 21.02
C ASP A 535 -22.00 -15.85 20.02
N ARG A 536 -21.92 -16.10 18.71
CA ARG A 536 -22.60 -15.25 17.71
C ARG A 536 -24.11 -15.42 17.77
N ALA A 537 -24.62 -16.61 18.05
CA ALA A 537 -26.04 -16.85 18.27
C ALA A 537 -26.53 -16.22 19.59
N GLU A 538 -25.73 -16.27 20.65
CA GLU A 538 -26.01 -15.55 21.90
C GLU A 538 -26.00 -14.02 21.69
N GLN A 539 -25.08 -13.50 20.86
CA GLN A 539 -25.11 -12.09 20.48
C GLN A 539 -26.33 -11.72 19.64
N TYR A 540 -26.80 -12.64 18.80
CA TYR A 540 -28.03 -12.49 18.03
C TYR A 540 -29.23 -12.39 18.97
N THR A 541 -29.36 -13.27 19.98
CA THR A 541 -30.47 -13.25 20.94
C THR A 541 -30.38 -12.11 21.96
N ALA A 542 -29.16 -11.65 22.27
CA ALA A 542 -28.91 -10.50 23.14
C ALA A 542 -29.04 -9.14 22.42
N ALA A 543 -29.32 -9.13 21.11
CA ALA A 543 -29.48 -7.90 20.35
C ALA A 543 -30.64 -7.04 20.90
N ARG A 544 -30.40 -5.75 21.11
CA ARG A 544 -31.40 -4.75 21.54
C ARG A 544 -31.98 -3.93 20.38
N GLY A 545 -31.44 -4.10 19.16
CA GLY A 545 -32.00 -3.52 17.94
C GLY A 545 -31.77 -4.38 16.69
N LEU A 546 -32.55 -4.10 15.64
CA LEU A 546 -32.48 -4.82 14.35
C LEU A 546 -31.08 -4.80 13.68
N PRO A 547 -30.29 -3.71 13.73
CA PRO A 547 -28.94 -3.72 13.17
C PRO A 547 -27.99 -4.68 13.89
N GLY A 548 -28.04 -4.75 15.22
CA GLY A 548 -27.24 -5.71 16.00
C GLY A 548 -27.55 -7.16 15.60
N LEU A 549 -28.85 -7.46 15.51
CA LEU A 549 -29.35 -8.75 15.03
C LEU A 549 -28.88 -9.05 13.59
N ARG A 550 -28.97 -8.06 12.69
CA ARG A 550 -28.47 -8.16 11.30
C ARG A 550 -26.97 -8.42 11.24
N ILE A 551 -26.17 -7.74 12.05
CA ILE A 551 -24.71 -7.91 12.08
C ILE A 551 -24.37 -9.33 12.52
N ALA A 552 -24.97 -9.83 13.60
CA ALA A 552 -24.76 -11.19 14.07
C ALA A 552 -25.17 -12.23 13.01
N LEU A 553 -26.35 -12.07 12.40
CA LEU A 553 -26.82 -12.97 11.33
C LEU A 553 -25.91 -12.94 10.09
N ASN A 554 -25.43 -11.76 9.68
CA ASN A 554 -24.51 -11.64 8.55
C ASN A 554 -23.17 -12.32 8.81
N GLN A 555 -22.69 -12.31 10.06
CA GLN A 555 -21.50 -13.06 10.46
C GLN A 555 -21.74 -14.57 10.45
N LEU A 556 -22.94 -15.02 10.79
CA LEU A 556 -23.35 -16.44 10.77
C LEU A 556 -23.63 -16.99 9.36
N SER A 557 -24.14 -16.15 8.46
CA SER A 557 -24.58 -16.51 7.09
C SER A 557 -23.59 -17.36 6.29
N PRO A 558 -22.26 -17.09 6.31
CA PRO A 558 -21.27 -17.89 5.59
C PRO A 558 -21.20 -19.35 6.04
N PHE A 559 -21.56 -19.63 7.29
CA PHE A 559 -21.47 -20.96 7.93
C PHE A 559 -22.75 -21.78 7.82
N ARG A 560 -23.73 -21.34 7.02
CA ARG A 560 -25.02 -22.03 6.81
C ARG A 560 -24.87 -23.54 6.56
N ALA A 561 -23.89 -23.93 5.75
CA ALA A 561 -23.70 -25.32 5.34
C ALA A 561 -23.27 -26.26 6.49
N VAL A 562 -22.77 -25.73 7.61
CA VAL A 562 -22.16 -26.52 8.69
C VAL A 562 -22.76 -26.23 10.08
N VAL A 563 -23.55 -25.16 10.23
CA VAL A 563 -24.06 -24.72 11.55
C VAL A 563 -24.91 -25.79 12.25
N ALA A 564 -25.79 -26.48 11.51
CA ALA A 564 -26.68 -27.50 12.08
C ALA A 564 -25.90 -28.71 12.63
N ASP A 565 -24.82 -29.09 11.95
CA ASP A 565 -23.98 -30.23 12.34
C ASP A 565 -22.98 -29.88 13.44
N VAL A 566 -22.35 -28.70 13.35
CA VAL A 566 -21.26 -28.29 14.26
C VAL A 566 -21.81 -27.69 15.56
N ALA A 567 -22.88 -26.89 15.48
CA ALA A 567 -23.43 -26.12 16.60
C ALA A 567 -24.97 -26.14 16.61
N PRO A 568 -25.61 -27.29 16.88
CA PRO A 568 -27.07 -27.42 16.89
C PRO A 568 -27.75 -26.50 17.93
N GLU A 569 -27.07 -26.21 19.04
CA GLU A 569 -27.55 -25.25 20.05
C GLU A 569 -27.64 -23.83 19.50
N ALA A 570 -26.66 -23.40 18.69
CA ALA A 570 -26.69 -22.10 18.03
C ALA A 570 -27.86 -22.00 17.04
N ALA A 571 -28.14 -23.07 16.28
CA ALA A 571 -29.30 -23.13 15.39
C ALA A 571 -30.63 -23.00 16.17
N ARG A 572 -30.77 -23.70 17.31
CA ARG A 572 -31.94 -23.61 18.19
C ARG A 572 -32.16 -22.21 18.75
N LEU A 573 -31.09 -21.52 19.18
CA LEU A 573 -31.16 -20.13 19.65
C LEU A 573 -31.70 -19.17 18.58
N LEU A 574 -31.32 -19.38 17.31
CA LEU A 574 -31.84 -18.58 16.20
C LEU A 574 -33.31 -18.88 15.91
N GLU A 575 -33.72 -20.15 16.00
CA GLU A 575 -35.10 -20.59 15.75
C GLU A 575 -36.08 -20.09 16.81
N GLU A 576 -35.67 -20.10 18.09
CA GLU A 576 -36.52 -19.72 19.23
C GLU A 576 -36.66 -18.20 19.41
N HIS A 577 -35.86 -17.38 18.71
CA HIS A 577 -35.84 -15.93 18.92
C HIS A 577 -36.86 -15.17 18.07
N ASP A 578 -37.81 -14.53 18.74
CA ASP A 578 -38.83 -13.68 18.11
C ASP A 578 -38.31 -12.27 17.80
N VAL A 579 -38.44 -11.86 16.54
CA VAL A 579 -38.01 -10.54 16.03
C VAL A 579 -39.03 -9.43 16.37
N VAL A 580 -40.29 -9.78 16.66
CA VAL A 580 -41.35 -8.79 16.88
C VAL A 580 -41.15 -7.96 18.15
N PRO A 581 -40.81 -8.53 19.32
CA PRO A 581 -40.48 -7.75 20.52
C PRO A 581 -39.31 -6.78 20.28
N LEU A 582 -38.34 -7.18 19.47
CA LEU A 582 -37.19 -6.34 19.10
C LEU A 582 -37.59 -5.16 18.21
N LEU A 583 -38.48 -5.39 17.24
CA LEU A 583 -39.08 -4.33 16.42
C LEU A 583 -39.85 -3.34 17.30
N ALA A 584 -40.67 -3.83 18.24
CA ALA A 584 -41.43 -3.00 19.16
C ALA A 584 -40.49 -2.14 20.04
N ALA A 585 -39.44 -2.74 20.61
CA ALA A 585 -38.43 -2.03 21.40
C ALA A 585 -37.69 -0.97 20.56
N THR A 586 -37.34 -1.28 19.32
CA THR A 586 -36.66 -0.35 18.39
C THR A 586 -37.56 0.86 18.10
N LEU A 587 -38.84 0.64 17.77
CA LEU A 587 -39.80 1.72 17.49
C LEU A 587 -40.09 2.58 18.74
N ARG A 588 -40.22 1.96 19.92
CA ARG A 588 -40.40 2.68 21.19
C ARG A 588 -39.19 3.49 21.59
N THR A 589 -37.98 3.04 21.29
CA THR A 589 -36.74 3.77 21.61
C THR A 589 -36.46 4.86 20.57
N GLY A 590 -36.92 4.67 19.34
CA GLY A 590 -37.03 5.71 18.32
C GLY A 590 -36.07 5.57 17.16
N VAL A 591 -36.43 6.25 16.07
CA VAL A 591 -35.84 6.06 14.74
C VAL A 591 -35.31 7.38 14.20
N PHE A 592 -34.28 7.34 13.35
CA PHE A 592 -33.68 8.56 12.81
C PHE A 592 -34.68 9.41 12.01
N ASP A 593 -35.60 8.77 11.28
CA ASP A 593 -36.62 9.46 10.46
C ASP A 593 -37.68 10.24 11.29
N GLU A 594 -37.66 10.19 12.62
CA GLU A 594 -38.44 11.12 13.45
C GLU A 594 -37.90 12.55 13.38
N LEU A 595 -36.64 12.68 12.98
CA LEU A 595 -35.94 13.93 12.75
C LEU A 595 -35.80 14.19 11.25
N GLY A 596 -35.83 15.47 10.87
CA GLY A 596 -35.68 15.90 9.48
C GLY A 596 -35.15 17.30 9.36
N TRP A 597 -34.73 17.67 8.15
CA TRP A 597 -34.34 19.03 7.81
C TRP A 597 -35.15 19.46 6.58
N PRO A 598 -36.36 20.02 6.77
CA PRO A 598 -37.34 20.20 5.69
C PRO A 598 -36.77 20.83 4.42
N ALA A 599 -36.02 21.93 4.55
CA ALA A 599 -35.41 22.60 3.41
C ALA A 599 -34.37 21.75 2.66
N LEU A 600 -33.55 20.97 3.37
CA LEU A 600 -32.57 20.05 2.77
C LEU A 600 -33.28 18.88 2.09
N ASP A 601 -34.24 18.33 2.79
CA ASP A 601 -35.06 17.19 2.42
C ASP A 601 -35.85 17.42 1.12
N GLU A 602 -36.46 18.59 0.96
CA GLU A 602 -37.19 18.99 -0.24
C GLU A 602 -36.23 19.32 -1.40
N THR A 603 -35.22 20.14 -1.13
CA THR A 603 -34.27 20.60 -2.17
C THR A 603 -33.43 19.43 -2.73
N TYR A 604 -33.01 18.49 -1.88
CA TYR A 604 -32.27 17.31 -2.34
C TYR A 604 -33.14 16.41 -3.22
N ALA A 605 -34.40 16.18 -2.83
CA ALA A 605 -35.34 15.39 -3.64
C ALA A 605 -35.63 16.06 -5.00
N GLU A 606 -35.79 17.40 -5.02
CA GLU A 606 -35.94 18.21 -6.22
C GLU A 606 -34.73 18.03 -7.17
N LEU A 607 -33.50 18.24 -6.66
CA LEU A 607 -32.27 18.13 -7.45
C LEU A 607 -31.97 16.69 -7.90
N ALA A 608 -32.29 15.70 -7.07
CA ALA A 608 -32.11 14.29 -7.42
C ALA A 608 -33.06 13.87 -8.54
N ALA A 609 -34.33 14.31 -8.52
CA ALA A 609 -35.28 14.04 -9.59
C ALA A 609 -34.88 14.68 -10.92
N GLU A 610 -34.31 15.90 -10.89
CA GLU A 610 -33.75 16.56 -12.06
C GLU A 610 -32.56 15.81 -12.64
N ALA A 611 -31.62 15.42 -11.78
CA ALA A 611 -30.43 14.68 -12.19
C ALA A 611 -30.79 13.31 -12.80
N ASP A 612 -31.74 12.60 -12.19
CA ASP A 612 -32.29 11.35 -12.73
C ASP A 612 -32.93 11.54 -14.12
N THR A 613 -33.69 12.63 -14.30
CA THR A 613 -34.33 12.95 -15.58
C THR A 613 -33.29 13.27 -16.65
N ALA A 614 -32.23 14.01 -16.29
CA ALA A 614 -31.12 14.32 -17.19
C ALA A 614 -30.35 13.06 -17.58
N SER A 615 -30.05 12.17 -16.63
CA SER A 615 -29.39 10.88 -16.88
C SER A 615 -30.23 9.91 -17.73
N ARG A 616 -31.57 10.00 -17.71
CA ARG A 616 -32.42 9.19 -18.61
C ARG A 616 -32.43 9.68 -20.05
N ARG A 617 -32.05 10.94 -20.31
CA ARG A 617 -32.05 11.57 -21.64
C ARG A 617 -30.71 11.48 -22.37
N GLY A 618 -29.62 11.11 -21.69
CA GLY A 618 -28.30 10.96 -22.29
C GLY A 618 -27.57 9.70 -21.81
N ASN A 619 -26.68 9.14 -22.64
CA ASN A 619 -25.85 7.96 -22.32
C ASN A 619 -24.80 8.18 -21.21
N ASN A 620 -24.91 9.24 -20.40
CA ASN A 620 -23.96 9.58 -19.37
C ASN A 620 -24.29 8.90 -18.03
N ARG A 621 -23.24 8.39 -17.36
CA ARG A 621 -23.27 7.79 -16.01
C ARG A 621 -24.07 8.70 -15.04
N SER A 622 -24.71 8.09 -14.03
CA SER A 622 -25.64 8.78 -13.13
C SER A 622 -25.03 10.07 -12.57
N GLN A 623 -25.65 11.20 -12.88
CA GLN A 623 -25.32 12.46 -12.22
C GLN A 623 -25.94 12.41 -10.83
N ASN A 624 -25.11 12.40 -9.78
CA ASN A 624 -25.60 12.47 -8.40
C ASN A 624 -25.53 13.92 -7.91
N VAL A 625 -26.48 14.33 -7.08
CA VAL A 625 -26.44 15.63 -6.40
C VAL A 625 -25.13 15.75 -5.62
N GLY A 626 -24.35 16.80 -5.90
CA GLY A 626 -23.15 17.17 -5.16
C GLY A 626 -23.51 17.86 -3.86
N VAL A 627 -22.75 17.63 -2.79
CA VAL A 627 -22.93 18.28 -1.49
C VAL A 627 -21.61 18.85 -1.02
N THR A 628 -21.61 20.12 -0.61
CA THR A 628 -20.44 20.84 -0.06
C THR A 628 -20.82 21.52 1.25
N GLY A 629 -19.94 21.46 2.25
CA GLY A 629 -20.18 22.03 3.58
C GLY A 629 -20.00 23.55 3.61
N ALA A 630 -20.91 24.26 4.27
CA ALA A 630 -20.86 25.72 4.47
C ALA A 630 -21.52 26.15 5.79
N TRP A 631 -21.21 25.44 6.88
CA TRP A 631 -21.80 25.60 8.23
C TRP A 631 -22.28 27.03 8.57
N PRO A 632 -23.52 27.23 9.03
CA PRO A 632 -24.53 26.22 9.35
C PRO A 632 -25.29 25.68 8.12
N ALA A 633 -24.93 26.11 6.91
CA ALA A 633 -25.61 25.71 5.67
C ALA A 633 -24.91 24.55 4.95
N LEU A 634 -25.65 23.88 4.06
CA LEU A 634 -25.13 22.94 3.07
C LEU A 634 -25.36 23.48 1.66
N ILE A 635 -24.42 23.25 0.76
CA ILE A 635 -24.52 23.62 -0.65
C ILE A 635 -24.82 22.35 -1.44
N LEU A 636 -26.00 22.27 -2.03
CA LEU A 636 -26.39 21.22 -2.96
C LEU A 636 -26.13 21.67 -4.39
N SER A 637 -25.62 20.80 -5.26
CA SER A 637 -25.29 21.19 -6.64
C SER A 637 -25.57 20.09 -7.66
N THR A 638 -26.08 20.49 -8.83
CA THR A 638 -26.04 19.70 -10.07
C THR A 638 -25.04 20.35 -11.04
N LEU A 639 -24.97 19.89 -12.30
CA LEU A 639 -24.19 20.59 -13.33
C LEU A 639 -24.80 21.95 -13.72
N GLU A 640 -26.09 22.16 -13.46
CA GLU A 640 -26.84 23.33 -13.92
C GLU A 640 -27.08 24.38 -12.83
N ARG A 641 -27.20 23.97 -11.57
CA ARG A 641 -27.52 24.89 -10.47
C ARG A 641 -26.91 24.46 -9.14
N ALA A 642 -26.67 25.44 -8.27
CA ALA A 642 -26.27 25.25 -6.89
C ALA A 642 -27.29 25.95 -5.95
N VAL A 643 -27.64 25.28 -4.85
CA VAL A 643 -28.61 25.75 -3.87
C VAL A 643 -27.98 25.69 -2.48
N VAL A 644 -27.97 26.81 -1.77
CA VAL A 644 -27.47 26.92 -0.40
C VAL A 644 -28.65 26.75 0.55
N VAL A 645 -28.64 25.71 1.36
CA VAL A 645 -29.69 25.34 2.31
C VAL A 645 -29.22 25.65 3.72
N GLY A 646 -29.85 26.62 4.38
CA GLY A 646 -29.62 26.96 5.78
C GLY A 646 -30.57 26.20 6.73
N PRO A 647 -30.39 26.36 8.05
CA PRO A 647 -31.19 25.63 9.04
C PRO A 647 -32.71 25.82 8.90
N GLU A 648 -33.16 27.04 8.62
CA GLU A 648 -34.59 27.39 8.56
C GLU A 648 -35.15 27.40 7.12
N GLY A 649 -34.31 27.34 6.09
CA GLY A 649 -34.75 27.53 4.71
C GLY A 649 -33.62 27.64 3.69
N VAL A 650 -33.99 27.78 2.43
CA VAL A 650 -33.04 28.02 1.34
C VAL A 650 -32.52 29.46 1.39
N LEU A 651 -31.20 29.62 1.47
CA LEU A 651 -30.51 30.92 1.54
C LEU A 651 -30.18 31.50 0.16
N LEU A 652 -29.88 30.65 -0.82
CA LEU A 652 -29.52 31.07 -2.18
C LEU A 652 -29.87 29.98 -3.21
N ARG A 653 -30.43 30.36 -4.36
CA ARG A 653 -30.52 29.52 -5.56
C ARG A 653 -29.73 30.19 -6.68
N HIS A 654 -28.78 29.47 -7.27
CA HIS A 654 -27.88 30.02 -8.28
C HIS A 654 -27.75 29.09 -9.49
N THR A 655 -27.92 29.61 -10.71
CA THR A 655 -27.69 28.87 -11.95
C THR A 655 -26.22 28.94 -12.34
N LEU A 656 -25.58 27.79 -12.52
CA LEU A 656 -24.16 27.70 -12.81
C LEU A 656 -23.83 28.14 -14.25
N ARG A 657 -22.72 28.86 -14.40
CA ARG A 657 -22.12 29.27 -15.67
C ARG A 657 -20.80 28.53 -15.91
N LEU A 658 -20.86 27.20 -15.98
CA LEU A 658 -19.67 26.37 -16.25
C LEU A 658 -19.41 26.28 -17.77
N PRO A 659 -18.13 26.31 -18.22
CA PRO A 659 -17.78 26.10 -19.62
C PRO A 659 -18.19 24.71 -20.14
N PRO A 660 -18.56 24.55 -21.43
CA PRO A 660 -18.90 23.24 -22.01
C PRO A 660 -17.75 22.23 -22.01
N SER A 661 -16.50 22.70 -21.97
CA SER A 661 -15.26 21.92 -21.90
C SER A 661 -14.96 21.37 -20.50
N THR A 662 -15.78 21.69 -19.50
CA THR A 662 -15.60 21.19 -18.14
C THR A 662 -15.88 19.69 -18.13
N ASP A 663 -14.79 18.92 -18.17
CA ASP A 663 -14.81 17.46 -18.12
C ASP A 663 -15.72 16.97 -16.98
N GLN A 664 -16.65 16.07 -17.30
CA GLN A 664 -17.59 15.45 -16.35
C GLN A 664 -16.88 14.74 -15.18
N TRP A 665 -15.60 14.40 -15.34
CA TRP A 665 -14.77 13.84 -14.28
C TRP A 665 -14.30 14.88 -13.25
N ARG A 666 -14.33 16.19 -13.58
CA ARG A 666 -13.91 17.31 -12.71
C ARG A 666 -15.12 17.90 -11.99
N THR A 667 -15.23 17.67 -10.69
CA THR A 667 -16.34 18.21 -9.88
C THR A 667 -16.06 19.68 -9.51
N PRO A 668 -17.02 20.61 -9.70
CA PRO A 668 -16.87 21.99 -9.22
C PRO A 668 -16.82 22.02 -7.68
N ALA A 669 -16.10 23.00 -7.14
CA ALA A 669 -16.02 23.27 -5.70
C ALA A 669 -16.74 24.59 -5.37
N PHE A 670 -17.29 24.68 -4.16
CA PHE A 670 -18.12 25.80 -3.74
C PHE A 670 -17.67 26.38 -2.39
N ARG A 671 -17.80 27.70 -2.21
CA ARG A 671 -17.70 28.39 -0.92
C ARG A 671 -18.86 29.39 -0.80
N PHE A 672 -19.54 29.42 0.34
CA PHE A 672 -20.62 30.38 0.60
C PHE A 672 -20.23 31.33 1.73
N VAL A 673 -20.09 32.61 1.42
CA VAL A 673 -19.54 33.67 2.29
C VAL A 673 -20.35 34.94 2.09
N ASP A 674 -20.76 35.63 3.15
CA ASP A 674 -21.44 36.93 3.09
C ASP A 674 -22.66 36.99 2.15
N GLY A 675 -23.41 35.89 2.04
CA GLY A 675 -24.56 35.78 1.14
C GLY A 675 -24.21 35.51 -0.32
N GLU A 676 -22.92 35.39 -0.65
CA GLU A 676 -22.43 35.10 -2.00
C GLU A 676 -21.85 33.68 -2.13
N LEU A 677 -22.03 33.07 -3.30
CA LEU A 677 -21.46 31.78 -3.65
C LEU A 677 -20.26 31.96 -4.58
N LEU A 678 -19.09 31.51 -4.15
CA LEU A 678 -17.92 31.34 -5.01
C LEU A 678 -18.00 29.95 -5.66
N VAL A 679 -18.02 29.94 -6.99
CA VAL A 679 -18.01 28.73 -7.82
C VAL A 679 -16.60 28.54 -8.39
N ILE A 680 -16.02 27.35 -8.23
CA ILE A 680 -14.64 27.03 -8.61
C ILE A 680 -14.62 25.76 -9.47
N TRP A 681 -13.85 25.75 -10.56
CA TRP A 681 -13.64 24.57 -11.40
C TRP A 681 -12.21 24.53 -11.95
N TRP A 682 -11.85 23.38 -12.53
CA TRP A 682 -10.55 23.16 -13.14
C TRP A 682 -10.62 23.24 -14.67
N GLU A 683 -9.86 24.15 -15.26
CA GLU A 683 -9.75 24.38 -16.71
C GLU A 683 -8.27 24.53 -17.09
N ASP A 684 -7.80 23.81 -18.12
CA ASP A 684 -6.42 23.85 -18.62
C ASP A 684 -5.31 23.76 -17.54
N GLY A 685 -5.55 22.96 -16.50
CA GLY A 685 -4.60 22.77 -15.41
C GLY A 685 -4.52 23.95 -14.41
N GLN A 686 -5.42 24.93 -14.52
CA GLN A 686 -5.60 26.03 -13.58
C GLN A 686 -6.98 25.98 -12.90
N GLN A 687 -7.08 26.61 -11.72
CA GLN A 687 -8.36 26.81 -11.04
C GLN A 687 -8.98 28.12 -11.49
N ARG A 688 -10.20 28.06 -11.99
CA ARG A 688 -11.01 29.21 -12.37
C ARG A 688 -12.18 29.34 -11.41
N GLY A 689 -12.65 30.56 -11.21
CA GLY A 689 -13.83 30.80 -10.39
C GLY A 689 -14.51 32.12 -10.69
N TYR A 690 -15.74 32.25 -10.21
CA TYR A 690 -16.50 33.50 -10.20
C TYR A 690 -17.37 33.58 -8.94
N TRP A 691 -17.74 34.80 -8.55
CA TRP A 691 -18.69 35.07 -7.46
C TRP A 691 -20.11 35.20 -8.00
N SER A 692 -21.11 34.68 -7.29
CA SER A 692 -22.49 34.57 -7.78
C SER A 692 -23.16 35.91 -8.12
N HIS A 693 -22.76 37.03 -7.49
CA HIS A 693 -23.25 38.36 -7.88
C HIS A 693 -22.63 38.87 -9.19
N ARG A 694 -21.47 38.35 -9.57
CA ARG A 694 -20.72 38.75 -10.76
C ARG A 694 -20.31 37.51 -11.58
N PRO A 695 -21.28 36.72 -12.09
CA PRO A 695 -21.00 35.42 -12.71
C PRO A 695 -20.29 35.50 -14.06
N THR A 696 -20.15 36.70 -14.61
CA THR A 696 -19.43 36.98 -15.87
C THR A 696 -17.95 37.35 -15.61
N GLU A 697 -17.58 37.69 -14.38
CA GLU A 697 -16.21 38.02 -13.99
C GLU A 697 -15.45 36.76 -13.55
N VAL A 698 -14.98 35.99 -14.53
CA VAL A 698 -14.16 34.78 -14.28
C VAL A 698 -12.70 35.17 -14.01
N PHE A 699 -12.15 34.66 -12.91
CA PHE A 699 -10.75 34.89 -12.51
C PHE A 699 -10.02 33.56 -12.23
N THR A 700 -8.69 33.62 -12.23
CA THR A 700 -7.85 32.49 -11.77
C THR A 700 -7.81 32.50 -10.24
N VAL A 701 -8.23 31.40 -9.62
CA VAL A 701 -8.26 31.26 -8.15
C VAL A 701 -6.85 30.98 -7.65
N GLY A 702 -6.33 31.87 -6.81
CA GLY A 702 -5.04 31.71 -6.13
C GLY A 702 -5.15 30.98 -4.80
N GLY A 703 -4.02 30.75 -4.14
CA GLY A 703 -3.97 30.19 -2.78
C GLY A 703 -4.12 28.67 -2.73
N GLU A 704 -4.85 28.18 -1.73
CA GLU A 704 -5.04 26.74 -1.50
C GLU A 704 -5.74 26.07 -2.68
N GLN A 705 -5.22 24.91 -3.09
CA GLN A 705 -5.72 24.20 -4.26
C GLN A 705 -6.84 23.23 -3.88
N THR A 706 -7.99 23.33 -4.55
CA THR A 706 -9.06 22.33 -4.35
C THR A 706 -8.76 21.01 -5.11
N PRO A 707 -9.18 19.85 -4.60
CA PRO A 707 -8.95 18.56 -5.26
C PRO A 707 -9.40 18.56 -6.72
N ARG A 708 -8.55 18.02 -7.62
CA ARG A 708 -8.87 17.88 -9.06
C ARG A 708 -9.89 16.79 -9.35
N TRP A 709 -9.89 15.74 -8.53
CA TRP A 709 -10.68 14.53 -8.71
C TRP A 709 -11.31 14.13 -7.38
N GLY A 710 -12.54 13.63 -7.43
CA GLY A 710 -13.29 13.23 -6.25
C GLY A 710 -13.95 14.41 -5.52
N ARG A 711 -15.01 14.10 -4.78
CA ARG A 711 -15.69 15.08 -3.92
C ARG A 711 -14.77 15.41 -2.73
N PRO A 712 -14.63 16.69 -2.34
CA PRO A 712 -14.00 17.04 -1.06
C PRO A 712 -14.71 16.27 0.05
N SER A 713 -13.96 15.63 0.95
CA SER A 713 -14.55 14.95 2.10
C SER A 713 -15.29 16.00 2.93
N LEU A 714 -16.57 15.77 3.22
CA LEU A 714 -17.38 16.63 4.09
C LEU A 714 -16.99 16.54 5.58
N SER A 715 -15.87 15.88 5.90
CA SER A 715 -15.43 15.56 7.25
C SER A 715 -14.57 16.68 7.88
N ASP A 716 -15.00 17.08 9.07
CA ASP A 716 -14.31 17.78 10.18
C ASP A 716 -13.73 19.19 9.97
N GLU A 717 -13.43 19.62 8.75
CA GLU A 717 -12.92 20.99 8.51
C GLU A 717 -14.06 22.01 8.33
N VAL A 718 -14.76 22.30 9.42
CA VAL A 718 -15.85 23.29 9.44
C VAL A 718 -15.29 24.71 9.46
N CYS A 719 -15.67 25.53 8.47
CA CYS A 719 -15.45 26.98 8.50
C CYS A 719 -16.63 27.67 9.22
N VAL A 720 -16.38 28.69 10.04
CA VAL A 720 -17.42 29.35 10.86
C VAL A 720 -17.69 30.78 10.35
N PRO A 721 -18.95 31.25 10.24
CA PRO A 721 -19.25 32.64 9.90
C PRO A 721 -18.81 33.61 11.01
N LEU A 722 -18.28 34.77 10.63
CA LEU A 722 -17.84 35.81 11.55
C LEU A 722 -18.93 36.87 11.76
N PRO A 723 -19.11 37.42 12.98
CA PRO A 723 -20.11 38.47 13.24
C PRO A 723 -19.95 39.74 12.39
N GLY A 724 -18.73 40.08 11.99
CA GLY A 724 -18.41 41.26 11.16
C GLY A 724 -18.40 41.01 9.65
N GLY A 725 -18.87 39.84 9.20
CA GLY A 725 -18.71 39.37 7.83
C GLY A 725 -17.40 38.59 7.62
N GLY A 726 -17.39 37.76 6.59
CA GLY A 726 -16.37 36.78 6.28
C GLY A 726 -16.54 35.45 7.01
N ARG A 727 -15.63 34.52 6.73
CA ARG A 727 -15.59 33.19 7.34
C ARG A 727 -14.23 32.82 7.85
N ALA A 728 -14.21 32.31 9.08
CA ALA A 728 -13.05 31.72 9.72
C ALA A 728 -12.75 30.35 9.09
N THR A 729 -11.59 30.21 8.44
CA THR A 729 -11.14 28.96 7.79
C THR A 729 -10.01 28.26 8.54
N GLY A 730 -9.51 28.83 9.65
CA GLY A 730 -8.28 28.41 10.32
C GLY A 730 -7.00 29.03 9.72
N GLY A 731 -7.13 29.66 8.55
CA GLY A 731 -6.20 30.64 7.99
C GLY A 731 -6.74 32.06 8.17
N LYS A 732 -6.44 32.93 7.20
CA LYS A 732 -7.07 34.26 7.10
C LYS A 732 -8.55 34.10 6.74
N ALA A 733 -9.41 34.98 7.25
CA ALA A 733 -10.83 34.98 6.90
C ALA A 733 -11.03 35.15 5.39
N LEU A 734 -11.96 34.37 4.83
CA LEU A 734 -12.43 34.49 3.45
C LEU A 734 -13.60 35.47 3.42
N HIS A 735 -13.55 36.47 2.54
CA HIS A 735 -14.62 37.44 2.30
C HIS A 735 -15.20 37.32 0.89
N ALA A 736 -16.44 37.77 0.70
CA ALA A 736 -17.00 37.89 -0.64
C ALA A 736 -16.15 38.84 -1.52
N GLY A 737 -15.86 38.40 -2.75
CA GLY A 737 -15.00 39.12 -3.68
C GLY A 737 -13.51 38.71 -3.66
N ASP A 738 -13.07 37.94 -2.66
CA ASP A 738 -11.69 37.43 -2.64
C ASP A 738 -11.41 36.50 -3.82
N THR A 739 -10.20 36.60 -4.39
CA THR A 739 -9.77 35.77 -5.54
C THR A 739 -8.73 34.71 -5.17
N SER A 740 -8.36 34.62 -3.89
CA SER A 740 -7.38 33.66 -3.38
C SER A 740 -7.94 32.92 -2.18
N LEU A 741 -7.90 31.58 -2.20
CA LEU A 741 -8.38 30.76 -1.08
C LEU A 741 -7.36 30.75 0.07
N PRO A 742 -7.76 31.07 1.31
CA PRO A 742 -6.92 30.89 2.47
C PRO A 742 -6.78 29.39 2.80
N PRO A 743 -5.69 28.98 3.48
CA PRO A 743 -5.57 27.61 4.00
C PRO A 743 -6.76 27.23 4.90
N GLN A 744 -7.25 26.02 4.72
CA GLN A 744 -8.35 25.44 5.50
C GLN A 744 -7.79 24.52 6.60
N ARG A 745 -8.30 24.69 7.81
CA ARG A 745 -8.04 23.86 9.00
C ARG A 745 -9.31 23.76 9.81
N ALA A 746 -9.44 22.73 10.66
CA ALA A 746 -10.57 22.66 11.59
C ALA A 746 -10.57 23.86 12.54
N VAL A 747 -11.74 24.46 12.75
CA VAL A 747 -11.96 25.63 13.59
C VAL A 747 -12.98 25.31 14.68
N LEU A 748 -12.67 25.77 15.90
CA LEU A 748 -13.65 25.89 16.99
C LEU A 748 -13.96 27.37 17.23
N ALA A 749 -15.20 27.67 17.60
CA ALA A 749 -15.57 29.01 18.04
C ALA A 749 -16.68 28.94 19.09
N ASP A 750 -16.55 29.74 20.15
CA ASP A 750 -17.53 29.82 21.26
C ASP A 750 -18.40 31.08 21.18
N GLY A 751 -18.36 31.77 20.03
CA GLY A 751 -19.02 33.05 19.81
C GLY A 751 -18.17 34.27 20.16
N THR A 752 -17.10 34.10 20.94
CA THR A 752 -16.18 35.19 21.32
C THR A 752 -14.74 34.94 20.86
N GLY A 753 -14.22 33.74 21.08
CA GLY A 753 -12.90 33.28 20.69
C GLY A 753 -12.94 32.32 19.50
N HIS A 754 -11.79 32.18 18.85
CA HIS A 754 -11.57 31.26 17.75
C HIS A 754 -10.31 30.42 18.01
N TRP A 755 -10.40 29.13 17.76
CA TRP A 755 -9.28 28.19 17.84
C TRP A 755 -9.14 27.41 16.55
N ARG A 756 -7.90 27.09 16.18
CA ARG A 756 -7.61 26.25 15.03
C ARG A 756 -6.82 25.02 15.45
N GLU A 757 -6.93 23.98 14.65
CA GLU A 757 -6.14 22.77 14.84
C GLU A 757 -4.64 23.04 14.65
N GLY A 758 -3.84 22.52 15.57
CA GLY A 758 -2.38 22.53 15.57
C GLY A 758 -1.79 21.24 16.13
N HIS A 759 -0.47 21.13 16.12
CA HIS A 759 0.23 19.92 16.57
C HIS A 759 1.36 20.27 17.53
N GLN A 760 1.52 19.48 18.60
CA GLN A 760 2.68 19.47 19.49
C GLN A 760 3.24 18.04 19.56
N GLY A 761 4.37 17.80 18.88
CA GLY A 761 4.86 16.44 18.64
C GLY A 761 3.84 15.62 17.83
N THR A 762 3.41 14.49 18.36
CA THR A 762 2.37 13.63 17.74
C THR A 762 0.95 13.95 18.22
N ARG A 763 0.76 14.95 19.10
CA ARG A 763 -0.54 15.27 19.69
C ARG A 763 -1.19 16.45 18.97
N THR A 764 -2.46 16.30 18.63
CA THR A 764 -3.33 17.39 18.18
C THR A 764 -3.64 18.32 19.36
N VAL A 765 -3.52 19.63 19.13
CA VAL A 765 -3.82 20.68 20.12
C VAL A 765 -4.66 21.79 19.48
N TRP A 766 -5.43 22.51 20.30
CA TRP A 766 -6.17 23.69 19.87
C TRP A 766 -5.37 24.96 20.17
N LEU A 767 -5.20 25.80 19.15
CA LEU A 767 -4.42 27.04 19.21
C LEU A 767 -5.37 28.23 19.06
N GLU A 768 -5.31 29.19 19.99
CA GLU A 768 -6.00 30.49 19.82
C GLU A 768 -5.53 31.10 18.49
N TYR A 769 -6.44 31.64 17.68
CA TYR A 769 -6.05 32.33 16.44
C TYR A 769 -6.93 33.53 16.14
N ASP A 770 -6.36 34.47 15.39
CA ASP A 770 -7.05 35.67 14.92
C ASP A 770 -7.46 35.48 13.44
N PRO A 771 -8.77 35.38 13.13
CA PRO A 771 -9.24 35.22 11.76
C PRO A 771 -8.87 36.41 10.85
N ALA A 772 -8.69 37.63 11.36
CA ALA A 772 -8.44 38.81 10.52
C ALA A 772 -7.09 38.73 9.78
N ASN A 773 -6.07 38.18 10.43
CA ASN A 773 -4.71 38.06 9.88
C ASN A 773 -4.24 36.60 9.72
N GLY A 774 -4.97 35.61 10.27
CA GLY A 774 -4.64 34.18 10.20
C GLY A 774 -3.48 33.75 11.11
N THR A 775 -3.04 34.62 12.02
CA THR A 775 -1.99 34.32 13.00
C THR A 775 -2.54 33.53 14.16
N HIS A 776 -1.70 32.71 14.79
CA HIS A 776 -2.07 31.89 15.93
C HIS A 776 -1.19 32.20 17.14
N GLY A 777 -1.77 32.06 18.32
CA GLY A 777 -1.13 32.24 19.61
C GLY A 777 -0.90 30.91 20.33
N ARG A 778 -1.07 30.95 21.65
CA ARG A 778 -0.83 29.82 22.55
C ARG A 778 -1.83 28.68 22.36
N ALA A 779 -1.43 27.49 22.81
CA ALA A 779 -2.35 26.38 22.99
C ALA A 779 -3.31 26.68 24.17
N SER A 780 -4.61 26.62 23.93
CA SER A 780 -5.63 26.77 24.97
C SER A 780 -6.93 26.07 24.56
N LEU A 781 -7.84 25.89 25.53
CA LEU A 781 -9.15 25.28 25.32
C LEU A 781 -10.27 26.31 25.55
N PRO A 782 -11.33 26.31 24.73
CA PRO A 782 -12.59 27.01 25.05
C PRO A 782 -13.13 26.62 26.42
N ALA A 783 -13.90 27.50 27.06
CA ALA A 783 -14.44 27.25 28.40
C ALA A 783 -15.27 25.95 28.47
N PHE A 784 -16.09 25.69 27.46
CA PHE A 784 -16.88 24.45 27.35
C PHE A 784 -16.00 23.19 27.22
N LEU A 785 -14.90 23.20 26.45
CA LEU A 785 -14.02 22.02 26.42
C LEU A 785 -13.27 21.83 27.72
N ARG A 786 -12.97 22.92 28.44
CA ARG A 786 -12.30 22.87 29.74
C ARG A 786 -13.15 22.19 30.81
N SER A 787 -14.49 22.25 30.72
CA SER A 787 -15.38 21.55 31.66
C SER A 787 -15.32 20.03 31.50
N GLY A 788 -14.78 19.51 30.40
CA GLY A 788 -14.55 18.08 30.17
C GLY A 788 -13.21 17.57 30.72
N VAL A 789 -12.35 18.43 31.28
CA VAL A 789 -11.05 18.03 31.84
C VAL A 789 -11.24 17.46 33.25
N GLN A 790 -10.71 16.26 33.49
CA GLN A 790 -10.71 15.61 34.80
C GLN A 790 -9.43 14.79 34.98
N ASP A 791 -8.91 14.77 36.21
CA ASP A 791 -7.75 13.95 36.60
C ASP A 791 -7.99 12.46 36.29
N GLY A 792 -6.93 11.77 35.85
CA GLY A 792 -7.00 10.36 35.44
C GLY A 792 -7.66 10.11 34.08
N THR A 793 -8.00 11.17 33.32
CA THR A 793 -8.58 11.07 31.98
C THR A 793 -7.85 11.95 30.98
N ARG A 794 -7.87 11.54 29.70
CA ARG A 794 -7.34 12.31 28.57
C ARG A 794 -8.49 12.85 27.74
N LEU A 795 -8.51 14.17 27.54
CA LEU A 795 -9.38 14.81 26.55
C LEU A 795 -8.91 14.44 25.13
N LEU A 796 -9.83 13.98 24.28
CA LEU A 796 -9.58 13.62 22.89
C LEU A 796 -9.89 14.84 22.01
N ALA A 797 -8.90 15.72 21.87
CA ALA A 797 -9.04 17.01 21.17
C ALA A 797 -9.57 16.85 19.73
N GLU A 798 -9.12 15.80 19.04
CA GLU A 798 -9.52 15.39 17.69
C GLU A 798 -11.00 14.99 17.56
N HIS A 799 -11.71 14.78 18.68
CA HIS A 799 -13.12 14.40 18.70
C HIS A 799 -14.01 15.45 19.38
N CYS A 800 -13.41 16.55 19.86
CA CYS A 800 -14.11 17.67 20.46
C CYS A 800 -14.60 18.66 19.40
N GLN A 801 -15.72 19.32 19.67
CA GLN A 801 -16.33 20.31 18.79
C GLN A 801 -16.97 21.43 19.61
N VAL A 802 -16.78 22.67 19.16
CA VAL A 802 -17.43 23.87 19.70
C VAL A 802 -17.78 24.77 18.52
N LEU A 803 -19.07 24.99 18.34
CA LEU A 803 -19.62 25.85 17.29
C LEU A 803 -20.48 26.92 17.94
N PRO A 804 -20.46 28.16 17.43
CA PRO A 804 -21.33 29.20 17.95
C PRO A 804 -22.78 28.86 17.62
N LEU A 805 -23.70 29.14 18.54
CA LEU A 805 -25.13 29.03 18.24
C LEU A 805 -25.48 30.00 17.11
N GLN A 806 -26.11 29.48 16.06
CA GLN A 806 -26.60 30.27 14.91
C GLN A 806 -28.14 30.31 14.94
N PRO A 807 -28.76 31.35 14.36
CA PRO A 807 -30.21 31.42 14.25
C PRO A 807 -30.80 30.15 13.64
N GLY A 808 -31.88 29.67 14.24
CA GLY A 808 -32.57 28.46 13.80
C GLY A 808 -31.87 27.18 14.21
N LEU A 809 -30.90 27.19 15.14
CA LEU A 809 -30.25 26.01 15.75
C LEU A 809 -30.61 25.78 17.23
N GLU A 810 -31.48 26.60 17.81
CA GLU A 810 -31.82 26.66 19.24
C GLU A 810 -32.47 25.36 19.75
N THR A 811 -33.17 24.65 18.87
CA THR A 811 -33.86 23.39 19.17
C THR A 811 -33.05 22.16 18.77
N THR A 812 -31.72 22.27 18.80
CA THR A 812 -30.83 21.17 18.45
C THR A 812 -31.15 19.88 19.25
N PRO A 813 -31.17 18.71 18.60
CA PRO A 813 -31.45 17.45 19.29
C PRO A 813 -30.32 17.00 20.23
N PHE A 814 -29.12 17.58 20.13
CA PHE A 814 -27.99 17.30 21.04
C PHE A 814 -27.92 18.27 22.24
N GLY A 815 -28.83 19.24 22.32
CA GLY A 815 -28.86 20.22 23.40
C GLY A 815 -27.86 21.38 23.25
N THR A 816 -28.18 22.49 23.93
CA THR A 816 -27.37 23.73 23.96
C THR A 816 -27.59 24.45 25.29
N ASP A 817 -26.60 25.27 25.70
CA ASP A 817 -26.72 26.21 26.82
C ASP A 817 -27.26 27.59 26.40
N GLY A 818 -27.59 27.76 25.11
CA GLY A 818 -28.03 29.02 24.52
C GLY A 818 -26.88 29.87 23.95
N THR A 819 -25.63 29.40 24.01
CA THR A 819 -24.45 30.12 23.47
C THR A 819 -23.66 29.28 22.48
N VAL A 820 -23.47 27.99 22.76
CA VAL A 820 -22.63 27.09 21.95
C VAL A 820 -23.31 25.76 21.64
N LEU A 821 -22.79 25.10 20.62
CA LEU A 821 -23.14 23.76 20.15
C LEU A 821 -21.88 22.89 20.13
N GLY A 822 -22.06 21.57 20.15
CA GLY A 822 -20.98 20.60 19.97
C GLY A 822 -20.84 19.66 21.16
N ARG A 823 -19.61 19.24 21.44
CA ARG A 823 -19.30 18.25 22.48
C ARG A 823 -17.84 18.29 22.91
N TRP A 824 -17.55 17.86 24.12
CA TRP A 824 -16.22 17.38 24.50
C TRP A 824 -16.22 15.85 24.60
N VAL A 825 -15.08 15.21 24.34
CA VAL A 825 -14.90 13.76 24.47
C VAL A 825 -13.62 13.48 25.24
N ARG A 826 -13.67 12.57 26.21
CA ARG A 826 -12.53 12.15 27.01
C ARG A 826 -12.51 10.64 27.20
N ARG A 827 -11.33 10.09 27.48
CA ARG A 827 -11.12 8.67 27.75
C ARG A 827 -10.33 8.49 29.04
N THR A 828 -10.58 7.41 29.76
CA THR A 828 -9.70 6.99 30.87
C THR A 828 -8.25 6.90 30.38
N ALA A 829 -7.31 7.43 31.16
CA ALA A 829 -5.89 7.41 30.82
C ALA A 829 -5.18 6.46 31.78
N THR A 830 -4.82 5.27 31.30
CA THR A 830 -3.98 4.31 32.03
C THR A 830 -2.53 4.72 31.84
N GLU A 831 -1.88 5.21 32.90
CA GLU A 831 -0.44 5.49 32.83
C GLU A 831 0.31 4.15 32.81
N PRO A 832 1.38 4.01 32.00
CA PRO A 832 2.21 2.81 32.00
C PRO A 832 2.71 2.51 33.42
N GLY A 833 2.36 1.34 33.96
CA GLY A 833 2.73 0.92 35.33
C GLY A 833 1.70 1.24 36.43
N THR A 834 0.54 1.82 36.10
CA THR A 834 -0.60 1.93 37.02
C THR A 834 -1.60 0.78 36.85
N ALA A 835 -2.25 0.37 37.94
CA ALA A 835 -3.27 -0.68 37.87
C ALA A 835 -4.44 -0.22 37.00
N ALA A 836 -4.89 -1.08 36.08
CA ALA A 836 -6.05 -0.81 35.24
C ALA A 836 -7.29 -0.48 36.11
N PRO A 837 -8.17 0.43 35.66
CA PRO A 837 -9.39 0.75 36.38
C PRO A 837 -10.21 -0.51 36.61
N ALA A 838 -10.77 -0.70 37.82
CA ALA A 838 -11.57 -1.87 38.17
C ALA A 838 -12.79 -2.07 37.24
N ASP A 839 -13.34 -0.98 36.68
CA ASP A 839 -14.51 -0.98 35.79
C ASP A 839 -14.17 -0.91 34.28
N GLY A 840 -12.89 -1.09 33.94
CA GLY A 840 -12.35 -1.01 32.57
C GLY A 840 -12.22 0.41 32.01
N ASP A 841 -11.60 0.53 30.83
CA ASP A 841 -11.45 1.81 30.15
C ASP A 841 -12.80 2.30 29.61
N ARG A 842 -13.06 3.61 29.76
CA ARG A 842 -14.32 4.25 29.36
C ARG A 842 -14.05 5.47 28.48
N THR A 843 -14.95 5.72 27.54
CA THR A 843 -15.03 6.99 26.80
C THR A 843 -16.30 7.73 27.20
N VAL A 844 -16.17 9.00 27.54
CA VAL A 844 -17.26 9.87 28.00
C VAL A 844 -17.37 11.07 27.07
N ALA A 845 -18.58 11.43 26.66
CA ALA A 845 -18.85 12.71 25.99
C ALA A 845 -19.83 13.55 26.79
N GLY A 846 -19.69 14.87 26.71
CA GLY A 846 -20.64 15.81 27.28
C GLY A 846 -21.04 16.92 26.31
N THR A 847 -22.29 17.35 26.42
CA THR A 847 -22.93 18.39 25.60
C THR A 847 -23.12 19.69 26.40
N PRO A 848 -23.32 20.86 25.74
CA PRO A 848 -23.43 22.15 26.44
C PRO A 848 -24.59 22.27 27.43
N ASP A 849 -25.67 21.49 27.24
CA ASP A 849 -26.81 21.42 28.16
C ASP A 849 -26.52 20.62 29.46
N GLY A 850 -25.29 20.14 29.64
CA GLY A 850 -24.84 19.41 30.83
C GLY A 850 -25.13 17.91 30.80
N HIS A 851 -25.69 17.37 29.72
CA HIS A 851 -25.86 15.93 29.59
C HIS A 851 -24.52 15.24 29.25
N THR A 852 -24.32 14.05 29.82
CA THR A 852 -23.14 13.22 29.58
C THR A 852 -23.53 11.80 29.22
N VAL A 853 -22.79 11.20 28.31
CA VAL A 853 -22.93 9.79 27.91
C VAL A 853 -21.61 9.06 28.12
N THR A 854 -21.67 7.82 28.61
CA THR A 854 -20.50 7.01 28.95
C THR A 854 -20.60 5.66 28.26
N LEU A 855 -19.50 5.22 27.64
CA LEU A 855 -19.41 3.93 26.94
C LEU A 855 -18.11 3.20 27.32
N PRO A 856 -18.09 1.85 27.29
CA PRO A 856 -16.84 1.10 27.40
C PRO A 856 -15.94 1.37 26.20
N HIS A 857 -14.64 1.24 26.43
CA HIS A 857 -13.62 1.31 25.39
C HIS A 857 -12.63 0.16 25.55
N PRO A 858 -12.51 -0.75 24.56
CA PRO A 858 -13.35 -0.88 23.37
C PRO A 858 -14.80 -1.31 23.73
N LEU A 859 -15.71 -1.26 22.76
CA LEU A 859 -17.02 -1.89 22.90
C LEU A 859 -16.88 -3.42 22.99
N SER A 860 -17.97 -4.11 23.36
CA SER A 860 -18.02 -5.58 23.50
C SER A 860 -17.69 -6.35 22.20
N ASP A 861 -17.85 -5.70 21.04
CA ASP A 861 -17.48 -6.22 19.72
C ASP A 861 -15.99 -5.96 19.37
N GLY A 862 -15.21 -5.37 20.29
CA GLY A 862 -13.82 -4.95 20.08
C GLY A 862 -13.68 -3.64 19.28
N GLY A 863 -14.79 -3.01 18.88
CA GLY A 863 -14.80 -1.80 18.09
C GLY A 863 -14.49 -0.54 18.90
N SER A 864 -13.74 0.38 18.29
CA SER A 864 -13.56 1.74 18.80
C SER A 864 -14.64 2.66 18.21
N VAL A 865 -15.38 3.34 19.08
CA VAL A 865 -16.41 4.32 18.70
C VAL A 865 -16.17 5.66 19.39
N VAL A 866 -16.73 6.73 18.82
CA VAL A 866 -16.67 8.08 19.40
C VAL A 866 -18.09 8.51 19.77
N PRO A 867 -18.42 8.67 21.06
CA PRO A 867 -19.74 9.17 21.45
C PRO A 867 -19.95 10.61 20.97
N LEU A 868 -21.12 10.86 20.38
CA LEU A 868 -21.55 12.17 19.92
C LEU A 868 -22.39 12.91 20.98
N GLY A 869 -23.13 12.16 21.80
CA GLY A 869 -24.02 12.69 22.83
C GLY A 869 -25.33 11.91 22.90
N ALA A 870 -26.23 12.32 23.79
CA ALA A 870 -27.60 11.80 23.82
C ALA A 870 -28.45 12.54 22.77
N LEU A 871 -28.98 11.80 21.79
CA LEU A 871 -29.80 12.37 20.73
C LEU A 871 -31.25 12.44 21.19
N THR A 872 -31.76 13.64 21.45
CA THR A 872 -33.16 13.84 21.88
C THR A 872 -34.11 13.65 20.71
N LEU A 873 -34.91 12.59 20.77
CA LEU A 873 -35.99 12.30 19.84
C LEU A 873 -37.33 12.86 20.36
N PRO A 874 -38.29 13.16 19.47
CA PRO A 874 -39.62 13.57 19.90
C PRO A 874 -40.28 12.45 20.74
N GLY A 875 -41.10 12.87 21.72
CA GLY A 875 -41.67 11.94 22.71
C GLY A 875 -40.73 11.56 23.87
N GLY A 876 -39.54 12.18 23.97
CA GLY A 876 -38.71 12.14 25.18
C GLY A 876 -37.65 11.03 25.23
N SER A 877 -37.50 10.24 24.17
CA SER A 877 -36.42 9.25 24.08
C SER A 877 -35.07 9.91 23.81
N ARG A 878 -33.99 9.33 24.34
CA ARG A 878 -32.63 9.89 24.29
C ARG A 878 -31.56 8.81 24.03
N PRO A 879 -31.59 8.10 22.88
CA PRO A 879 -30.53 7.15 22.55
C PRO A 879 -29.15 7.82 22.50
N VAL A 880 -28.11 7.07 22.83
CA VAL A 880 -26.71 7.51 22.73
C VAL A 880 -26.27 7.40 21.28
N ALA A 881 -25.99 8.52 20.62
CA ALA A 881 -25.44 8.51 19.26
C ALA A 881 -23.91 8.34 19.32
N VAL A 882 -23.37 7.45 18.50
CA VAL A 882 -21.94 7.16 18.40
C VAL A 882 -21.49 7.18 16.95
N LEU A 883 -20.32 7.74 16.69
CA LEU A 883 -19.67 7.70 15.39
C LEU A 883 -18.76 6.47 15.32
N ARG A 884 -19.03 5.60 14.34
CA ARG A 884 -18.20 4.46 13.98
C ARG A 884 -17.78 4.60 12.52
N HIS A 885 -16.50 4.86 12.27
CA HIS A 885 -16.00 5.18 10.93
C HIS A 885 -16.78 6.34 10.27
N ARG A 886 -17.59 6.06 9.23
CA ARG A 886 -18.41 7.05 8.49
C ARG A 886 -19.92 6.89 8.76
N SER A 887 -20.31 6.06 9.71
CA SER A 887 -21.70 5.85 10.11
C SER A 887 -21.94 6.30 11.54
N VAL A 888 -23.14 6.82 11.79
CA VAL A 888 -23.61 7.10 13.13
C VAL A 888 -24.56 5.98 13.55
N GLU A 889 -24.27 5.37 14.70
CA GLU A 889 -25.07 4.33 15.32
C GLU A 889 -25.76 4.91 16.56
N ALA A 890 -27.02 4.53 16.79
CA ALA A 890 -27.70 4.81 18.05
C ALA A 890 -27.66 3.61 18.97
N HIS A 891 -27.37 3.82 20.24
CA HIS A 891 -27.40 2.82 21.29
C HIS A 891 -28.48 3.18 22.33
N PRO A 892 -29.05 2.20 23.04
CA PRO A 892 -29.94 2.48 24.16
C PRO A 892 -29.29 3.41 25.22
N ALA A 893 -30.10 4.18 25.96
CA ALA A 893 -29.60 5.17 26.91
C ALA A 893 -28.95 4.56 28.17
N ASP A 894 -29.32 3.32 28.50
CA ASP A 894 -28.89 2.55 29.66
C ASP A 894 -27.68 1.64 29.36
N THR A 895 -27.06 1.76 28.18
CA THR A 895 -26.03 0.78 27.80
C THR A 895 -24.74 0.97 28.58
N ASP A 896 -24.27 -0.12 29.16
CA ASP A 896 -22.87 -0.40 29.49
C ASP A 896 -22.05 -0.81 28.25
N GLY A 897 -22.60 -0.63 27.04
CA GLY A 897 -22.08 -1.09 25.75
C GLY A 897 -22.58 -2.47 25.31
N THR A 898 -23.49 -3.12 26.05
CA THR A 898 -24.09 -4.41 25.68
C THR A 898 -25.37 -4.24 24.84
N GLY A 899 -25.59 -5.16 23.89
CA GLY A 899 -26.83 -5.23 23.08
C GLY A 899 -26.81 -4.58 21.69
N GLY A 900 -25.71 -3.96 21.27
CA GLY A 900 -25.55 -3.41 19.91
C GLY A 900 -26.35 -2.13 19.63
N GLY A 901 -26.30 -1.66 18.38
CA GLY A 901 -27.01 -0.45 17.94
C GLY A 901 -28.47 -0.68 17.55
N LEU A 902 -29.33 0.31 17.82
CA LEU A 902 -30.75 0.41 17.46
C LEU A 902 -30.97 0.69 15.98
N TRP A 903 -30.18 1.61 15.41
CA TRP A 903 -30.15 1.96 13.99
C TRP A 903 -28.74 2.45 13.63
N SER A 904 -28.36 2.32 12.36
CA SER A 904 -27.06 2.75 11.83
C SER A 904 -27.24 3.46 10.50
N VAL A 905 -26.79 4.71 10.41
CA VAL A 905 -26.93 5.53 9.20
C VAL A 905 -25.56 5.94 8.67
N GLY A 906 -25.32 5.71 7.38
CA GLY A 906 -24.16 6.25 6.68
C GLY A 906 -24.30 7.77 6.58
N THR A 907 -23.24 8.50 6.92
CA THR A 907 -23.20 9.96 6.72
C THR A 907 -22.70 10.29 5.31
N ASP A 908 -23.15 11.42 4.78
CA ASP A 908 -22.85 11.83 3.40
C ASP A 908 -23.29 10.81 2.34
N SER A 909 -24.46 10.21 2.58
CA SER A 909 -25.08 9.23 1.69
C SER A 909 -26.59 9.34 1.73
N SER A 910 -27.26 8.56 0.88
CA SER A 910 -28.69 8.30 1.08
C SER A 910 -28.91 7.54 2.39
N GLY A 911 -30.09 7.73 3.01
CA GLY A 911 -30.39 7.15 4.33
C GLY A 911 -30.50 5.63 4.39
N GLY A 912 -30.52 4.94 3.25
CA GLY A 912 -30.64 3.48 3.20
C GLY A 912 -31.93 2.98 3.85
N ASN A 913 -31.87 1.77 4.46
CA ASN A 913 -33.04 1.17 5.10
C ASN A 913 -33.32 1.71 6.51
N ASP A 914 -32.29 2.20 7.20
CA ASP A 914 -32.40 2.62 8.61
C ASP A 914 -32.78 4.13 8.72
N ALA A 915 -32.81 4.85 7.59
CA ALA A 915 -33.34 6.22 7.43
C ALA A 915 -34.03 6.41 6.06
N ALA A 916 -34.98 5.52 5.73
CA ALA A 916 -35.63 5.47 4.41
C ALA A 916 -36.51 6.68 4.09
N GLY A 917 -36.90 7.46 5.11
CA GLY A 917 -37.59 8.75 4.98
C GLY A 917 -36.66 9.93 4.70
N THR A 918 -35.35 9.75 4.85
CA THR A 918 -34.34 10.80 4.71
C THR A 918 -33.55 10.63 3.39
N PRO A 919 -33.81 11.47 2.36
CA PRO A 919 -33.15 11.35 1.05
C PRO A 919 -31.64 11.50 1.10
N TYR A 920 -31.13 12.35 2.01
CA TYR A 920 -29.71 12.57 2.23
C TYR A 920 -29.44 12.76 3.72
N VAL A 921 -28.56 11.92 4.28
CA VAL A 921 -28.13 12.01 5.67
C VAL A 921 -26.88 12.89 5.72
N PRO A 922 -26.97 14.12 6.26
CA PRO A 922 -25.84 15.02 6.30
C PRO A 922 -24.78 14.54 7.31
N PRO A 923 -23.52 15.03 7.23
CA PRO A 923 -22.51 14.76 8.23
C PRO A 923 -22.98 15.11 9.65
N ALA A 924 -22.48 14.38 10.66
CA ALA A 924 -22.96 14.48 12.04
C ALA A 924 -22.94 15.91 12.62
N VAL A 925 -22.00 16.76 12.18
CA VAL A 925 -21.95 18.17 12.59
C VAL A 925 -23.20 18.96 12.19
N TYR A 926 -23.86 18.59 11.09
CA TYR A 926 -25.08 19.26 10.62
C TYR A 926 -26.35 18.77 11.32
N TRP A 927 -26.25 17.77 12.20
CA TRP A 927 -27.42 17.21 12.89
C TRP A 927 -28.04 18.18 13.90
N HIS A 928 -27.32 19.26 14.26
CA HIS A 928 -27.87 20.36 15.05
C HIS A 928 -29.05 21.07 14.34
N ALA A 929 -29.14 21.00 13.01
CA ALA A 929 -30.24 21.58 12.23
C ALA A 929 -31.48 20.66 12.13
N LEU A 930 -31.41 19.41 12.61
CA LEU A 930 -32.52 18.47 12.53
C LEU A 930 -33.66 18.83 13.49
N ARG A 931 -34.91 18.67 13.03
CA ARG A 931 -36.14 19.02 13.76
C ARG A 931 -37.12 17.85 13.79
N PRO A 932 -38.00 17.76 14.81
CA PRO A 932 -39.12 16.81 14.81
C PRO A 932 -39.96 16.92 13.53
N ARG A 933 -40.20 15.81 12.83
CA ARG A 933 -41.11 15.77 11.67
C ARG A 933 -42.57 15.70 12.10
N ASP A 934 -42.88 14.76 13.01
CA ASP A 934 -44.23 14.48 13.48
C ASP A 934 -44.21 14.12 14.98
N ALA A 935 -44.42 15.12 15.83
CA ALA A 935 -44.40 14.92 17.27
C ALA A 935 -45.52 13.99 17.77
N GLN A 936 -46.67 13.95 17.09
CA GLN A 936 -47.79 13.08 17.45
C GLN A 936 -47.49 11.63 17.08
N GLY A 937 -47.01 11.40 15.85
CA GLY A 937 -46.57 10.10 15.37
C GLY A 937 -45.47 9.51 16.27
N SER A 938 -44.44 10.30 16.59
CA SER A 938 -43.40 9.91 17.55
C SER A 938 -43.96 9.53 18.92
N ALA A 939 -44.91 10.29 19.46
CA ALA A 939 -45.54 9.96 20.75
C ALA A 939 -46.36 8.66 20.70
N ALA A 940 -46.97 8.34 19.55
CA ALA A 940 -47.64 7.07 19.33
C ALA A 940 -46.64 5.90 19.28
N LEU A 941 -45.48 6.07 18.64
CA LEU A 941 -44.40 5.07 18.64
C LEU A 941 -43.90 4.75 20.05
N ARG A 942 -43.80 5.75 20.95
CA ARG A 942 -43.46 5.53 22.38
C ARG A 942 -44.47 4.66 23.13
N LYS A 943 -45.74 4.69 22.70
CA LYS A 943 -46.87 3.98 23.32
C LYS A 943 -47.29 2.71 22.56
N LEU A 944 -46.53 2.30 21.54
CA LEU A 944 -46.81 1.11 20.75
C LEU A 944 -46.90 -0.12 21.67
N THR A 945 -47.95 -0.93 21.59
CA THR A 945 -48.08 -2.19 22.36
C THR A 945 -47.48 -3.37 21.59
N ASP A 946 -47.11 -4.47 22.26
CA ASP A 946 -46.52 -5.64 21.58
C ASP A 946 -47.51 -6.24 20.58
N THR A 947 -48.79 -6.36 20.95
CA THR A 947 -49.86 -6.82 20.04
C THR A 947 -50.00 -5.95 18.78
N ARG A 948 -49.81 -4.63 18.90
CA ARG A 948 -49.87 -3.72 17.73
C ARG A 948 -48.61 -3.82 16.87
N ALA A 949 -47.47 -4.19 17.47
CA ALA A 949 -46.25 -4.50 16.73
C ALA A 949 -46.35 -5.83 15.96
N GLU A 950 -47.00 -6.84 16.54
CA GLU A 950 -47.37 -8.10 15.85
C GLU A 950 -48.28 -7.82 14.65
N GLU A 951 -49.35 -7.04 14.84
CA GLU A 951 -50.25 -6.64 13.76
C GLU A 951 -49.50 -5.91 12.61
N LEU A 952 -48.59 -4.99 12.95
CA LEU A 952 -47.73 -4.31 11.98
C LEU A 952 -46.87 -5.29 11.18
N PHE A 953 -46.23 -6.23 11.87
CA PHE A 953 -45.36 -7.23 11.26
C PHE A 953 -46.15 -8.13 10.30
N ASP A 954 -47.29 -8.65 10.74
CA ASP A 954 -48.15 -9.55 9.97
C ASP A 954 -48.73 -8.87 8.72
N GLU A 955 -49.26 -7.65 8.85
CA GLU A 955 -49.82 -6.90 7.72
C GLU A 955 -48.75 -6.60 6.66
N VAL A 956 -47.53 -6.25 7.09
CA VAL A 956 -46.41 -6.02 6.17
C VAL A 956 -45.93 -7.33 5.53
N ALA A 957 -45.81 -8.42 6.30
CA ALA A 957 -45.46 -9.74 5.76
C ALA A 957 -46.49 -10.22 4.72
N ASN A 958 -47.78 -10.04 5.01
CA ASN A 958 -48.87 -10.33 4.08
C ASN A 958 -48.82 -9.43 2.83
N ALA A 959 -48.49 -8.15 2.97
CA ALA A 959 -48.30 -7.26 1.82
C ALA A 959 -47.14 -7.70 0.92
N VAL A 960 -45.99 -8.07 1.51
CA VAL A 960 -44.82 -8.58 0.77
C VAL A 960 -45.16 -9.90 0.08
N ALA A 961 -45.83 -10.83 0.76
CA ALA A 961 -46.25 -12.12 0.19
C ALA A 961 -47.24 -11.96 -0.97
N ARG A 962 -48.24 -11.07 -0.83
CA ARG A 962 -49.21 -10.74 -1.89
C ARG A 962 -48.50 -10.14 -3.11
N HIS A 963 -47.59 -9.20 -2.91
CA HIS A 963 -46.78 -8.64 -3.98
C HIS A 963 -45.95 -9.73 -4.68
N LEU A 964 -45.23 -10.57 -3.93
CA LEU A 964 -44.40 -11.64 -4.51
C LEU A 964 -45.23 -12.63 -5.32
N LYS A 965 -46.42 -13.01 -4.83
CA LYS A 965 -47.35 -13.89 -5.56
C LYS A 965 -47.86 -13.23 -6.84
N ALA A 966 -48.25 -11.96 -6.78
CA ALA A 966 -48.72 -11.22 -7.96
C ALA A 966 -47.60 -11.01 -8.99
N PHE A 967 -46.41 -10.63 -8.53
CA PHE A 967 -45.21 -10.44 -9.35
C PHE A 967 -44.79 -11.73 -10.07
N ARG A 968 -44.86 -12.88 -9.39
CA ARG A 968 -44.53 -14.20 -9.99
C ARG A 968 -45.63 -14.75 -10.92
N ALA A 969 -46.85 -14.24 -10.82
CA ALA A 969 -47.98 -14.72 -11.62
C ALA A 969 -48.04 -14.11 -13.02
N VAL A 970 -47.27 -13.05 -13.29
CA VAL A 970 -47.27 -12.31 -14.56
C VAL A 970 -45.85 -12.09 -15.07
N GLU A 971 -45.69 -11.94 -16.38
CA GLU A 971 -44.40 -11.66 -17.02
C GLU A 971 -43.97 -10.19 -16.84
N GLU A 972 -44.94 -9.27 -16.81
CA GLU A 972 -44.72 -7.84 -16.52
C GLU A 972 -45.73 -7.35 -15.48
N TYR A 973 -45.24 -6.92 -14.32
CA TYR A 973 -46.07 -6.44 -13.20
C TYR A 973 -46.18 -4.90 -13.22
N THR A 974 -47.39 -4.38 -13.40
CA THR A 974 -47.72 -2.94 -13.43
C THR A 974 -48.47 -2.44 -12.20
N GLY A 975 -48.61 -3.29 -11.17
CA GLY A 975 -49.28 -2.96 -9.91
C GLY A 975 -48.39 -2.15 -8.94
N PRO A 976 -48.90 -1.83 -7.74
CA PRO A 976 -48.15 -1.10 -6.72
C PRO A 976 -46.92 -1.92 -6.28
N SER A 977 -45.79 -1.24 -6.11
CA SER A 977 -44.58 -1.86 -5.60
C SER A 977 -44.80 -2.46 -4.22
N SER A 978 -43.99 -3.48 -3.86
CA SER A 978 -43.96 -4.01 -2.49
C SER A 978 -43.78 -2.91 -1.44
N ARG A 979 -43.06 -1.82 -1.76
CA ARG A 979 -42.88 -0.69 -0.84
C ARG A 979 -44.18 0.08 -0.60
N GLU A 980 -44.92 0.39 -1.67
CA GLU A 980 -46.19 1.09 -1.58
C GLU A 980 -47.23 0.25 -0.83
N MET A 981 -47.32 -1.05 -1.13
CA MET A 981 -48.22 -1.97 -0.42
C MET A 981 -47.90 -2.08 1.08
N SER A 982 -46.61 -2.17 1.44
CA SER A 982 -46.20 -2.19 2.85
C SER A 982 -46.46 -0.85 3.54
N GLN A 983 -46.28 0.27 2.84
CA GLN A 983 -46.52 1.60 3.39
C GLN A 983 -48.01 1.83 3.66
N GLU A 984 -48.89 1.37 2.76
CA GLU A 984 -50.35 1.38 2.98
C GLU A 984 -50.75 0.52 4.18
N ALA A 985 -50.14 -0.66 4.33
CA ALA A 985 -50.35 -1.55 5.46
C ALA A 985 -49.96 -0.87 6.80
N VAL A 986 -48.78 -0.27 6.86
CA VAL A 986 -48.33 0.46 8.07
C VAL A 986 -49.22 1.66 8.37
N ALA A 987 -49.61 2.44 7.36
CA ALA A 987 -50.50 3.60 7.55
C ALA A 987 -51.87 3.21 8.13
N ARG A 988 -52.37 2.03 7.80
CA ARG A 988 -53.63 1.49 8.33
C ARG A 988 -53.52 1.12 9.81
N VAL A 989 -52.41 0.52 10.20
CA VAL A 989 -52.18 0.08 11.60
C VAL A 989 -51.71 1.24 12.49
N LEU A 990 -51.00 2.23 11.94
CA LEU A 990 -50.51 3.44 12.63
C LEU A 990 -51.03 4.74 11.98
N PRO A 991 -52.34 5.03 12.02
CA PRO A 991 -52.90 6.26 11.47
C PRO A 991 -52.42 7.54 12.18
N GLU A 992 -51.84 7.43 13.37
CA GLU A 992 -51.26 8.55 14.12
C GLU A 992 -49.94 9.05 13.51
N VAL A 993 -49.28 8.27 12.66
CA VAL A 993 -48.08 8.68 11.92
C VAL A 993 -48.53 9.37 10.62
N SER A 994 -48.53 10.69 10.65
CA SER A 994 -49.08 11.54 9.58
C SER A 994 -48.03 12.01 8.57
N ASP A 995 -46.77 12.15 8.98
CA ASP A 995 -45.69 12.53 8.08
C ASP A 995 -45.27 11.36 7.17
N VAL A 996 -45.26 11.62 5.86
CA VAL A 996 -44.99 10.60 4.82
C VAL A 996 -43.56 10.04 4.91
N ARG A 997 -42.60 10.84 5.37
CA ARG A 997 -41.19 10.43 5.47
C ARG A 997 -40.96 9.60 6.72
N LEU A 998 -41.55 9.98 7.86
CA LEU A 998 -41.56 9.15 9.06
C LEU A 998 -42.24 7.81 8.78
N LEU A 999 -43.39 7.82 8.11
CA LEU A 999 -44.10 6.60 7.71
C LEU A 999 -43.22 5.70 6.82
N ALA A 1000 -42.46 6.28 5.88
CA ALA A 1000 -41.53 5.52 5.05
C ALA A 1000 -40.39 4.87 5.86
N GLY A 1001 -39.86 5.58 6.87
CA GLY A 1001 -38.87 5.07 7.81
C GLY A 1001 -39.37 3.91 8.65
N VAL A 1002 -40.54 4.08 9.30
CA VAL A 1002 -41.21 3.00 10.06
C VAL A 1002 -41.48 1.79 9.16
N THR A 1003 -42.00 2.03 7.94
CA THR A 1003 -42.24 0.96 6.96
C THR A 1003 -40.97 0.18 6.62
N ALA A 1004 -39.84 0.88 6.43
CA ALA A 1004 -38.58 0.21 6.11
C ALA A 1004 -38.06 -0.66 7.27
N LEU A 1005 -38.24 -0.22 8.52
CA LEU A 1005 -37.86 -1.01 9.70
C LEU A 1005 -38.75 -2.24 9.89
N VAL A 1006 -40.07 -2.12 9.72
CA VAL A 1006 -40.97 -3.28 9.78
C VAL A 1006 -40.63 -4.27 8.66
N ARG A 1007 -40.38 -3.79 7.44
CA ARG A 1007 -39.90 -4.64 6.34
C ARG A 1007 -38.56 -5.30 6.65
N ASN A 1008 -37.63 -4.57 7.25
CA ASN A 1008 -36.35 -5.14 7.66
C ASN A 1008 -36.55 -6.28 8.67
N ALA A 1009 -37.43 -6.11 9.66
CA ALA A 1009 -37.80 -7.17 10.60
C ALA A 1009 -38.36 -8.41 9.87
N VAL A 1010 -39.29 -8.22 8.92
CA VAL A 1010 -39.83 -9.32 8.08
C VAL A 1010 -38.71 -10.00 7.28
N ASP A 1011 -37.85 -9.22 6.62
CA ASP A 1011 -36.71 -9.74 5.86
C ASP A 1011 -35.74 -10.52 6.75
N ARG A 1012 -35.54 -10.11 8.02
CA ARG A 1012 -34.70 -10.82 9.00
C ARG A 1012 -35.32 -12.15 9.41
N ALA A 1013 -36.61 -12.17 9.71
CA ALA A 1013 -37.32 -13.42 10.05
C ALA A 1013 -37.24 -14.42 8.88
N VAL A 1014 -37.44 -13.96 7.65
CA VAL A 1014 -37.29 -14.78 6.44
C VAL A 1014 -35.83 -15.25 6.26
N ALA A 1015 -34.84 -14.38 6.47
CA ALA A 1015 -33.43 -14.74 6.33
C ALA A 1015 -32.99 -15.82 7.34
N VAL A 1016 -33.51 -15.77 8.57
CA VAL A 1016 -33.25 -16.80 9.59
C VAL A 1016 -33.90 -18.12 9.20
N ALA A 1017 -35.16 -18.10 8.77
CA ALA A 1017 -35.83 -19.31 8.27
C ALA A 1017 -35.03 -19.95 7.12
N GLN A 1018 -34.59 -19.16 6.14
CA GLN A 1018 -33.74 -19.64 5.03
C GLN A 1018 -32.36 -20.13 5.49
N TYR A 1019 -31.80 -19.52 6.52
CA TYR A 1019 -30.52 -19.94 7.10
C TYR A 1019 -30.64 -21.32 7.77
N LEU A 1020 -31.73 -21.55 8.50
CA LEU A 1020 -32.00 -22.81 9.21
C LEU A 1020 -32.55 -23.92 8.31
N GLU A 1021 -33.19 -23.57 7.19
CA GLU A 1021 -33.61 -24.53 6.18
C GLU A 1021 -32.39 -25.31 5.66
N PRO A 1022 -32.46 -26.65 5.57
CA PRO A 1022 -31.40 -27.46 4.99
C PRO A 1022 -31.05 -26.90 3.61
N PRO A 1023 -29.75 -26.77 3.26
CA PRO A 1023 -29.37 -26.38 1.91
C PRO A 1023 -30.03 -27.37 0.95
N ALA A 1024 -30.99 -26.89 0.15
CA ALA A 1024 -31.61 -27.70 -0.88
C ALA A 1024 -30.47 -28.33 -1.70
N PRO A 1025 -30.53 -29.65 -2.01
CA PRO A 1025 -29.57 -30.24 -2.91
C PRO A 1025 -29.54 -29.35 -4.14
N ALA A 1026 -28.35 -28.86 -4.51
CA ALA A 1026 -28.18 -27.99 -5.66
C ALA A 1026 -28.98 -28.62 -6.80
N GLN A 1027 -30.11 -28.00 -7.17
CA GLN A 1027 -30.83 -28.46 -8.34
C GLN A 1027 -29.80 -28.48 -9.45
N PRO A 1028 -29.69 -29.56 -10.24
CA PRO A 1028 -28.80 -29.55 -11.38
C PRO A 1028 -29.27 -28.40 -12.27
N LEU A 1029 -28.60 -27.26 -12.15
CA LEU A 1029 -28.89 -26.09 -12.95
C LEU A 1029 -28.53 -26.56 -14.35
N THR A 1030 -29.57 -26.76 -15.18
CA THR A 1030 -29.36 -27.07 -16.58
C THR A 1030 -28.41 -26.00 -17.14
N PRO A 1031 -27.45 -26.34 -18.02
CA PRO A 1031 -26.42 -25.41 -18.49
C PRO A 1031 -26.98 -24.05 -18.95
N ARG A 1032 -28.20 -24.04 -19.50
CA ARG A 1032 -28.94 -22.83 -19.88
C ARG A 1032 -29.38 -21.95 -18.70
N TYR A 1033 -29.78 -22.52 -17.56
CA TYR A 1033 -30.19 -21.75 -16.37
C TYR A 1033 -28.97 -21.19 -15.62
N THR A 1034 -27.87 -21.94 -15.60
CA THR A 1034 -26.58 -21.47 -15.05
C THR A 1034 -25.99 -20.35 -15.90
N ALA A 1035 -26.02 -20.46 -17.24
CA ALA A 1035 -25.58 -19.40 -18.15
C ALA A 1035 -26.43 -18.11 -18.04
N ARG A 1036 -27.74 -18.25 -17.79
CA ARG A 1036 -28.65 -17.12 -17.52
C ARG A 1036 -28.31 -16.36 -16.23
N THR A 1037 -27.66 -17.01 -15.27
CA THR A 1037 -27.34 -16.43 -13.96
C THR A 1037 -25.87 -15.99 -13.87
N GLN A 1038 -24.95 -16.76 -14.45
CA GLN A 1038 -23.49 -16.58 -14.32
C GLN A 1038 -22.81 -16.07 -15.59
N GLY A 1039 -23.53 -15.97 -16.71
CA GLY A 1039 -23.01 -15.56 -18.02
C GLY A 1039 -22.73 -16.74 -18.96
N MET A 1040 -22.69 -16.48 -20.28
CA MET A 1040 -22.33 -17.50 -21.27
C MET A 1040 -20.90 -18.00 -21.04
N PHE A 1041 -20.68 -19.30 -21.23
CA PHE A 1041 -19.37 -19.95 -21.06
C PHE A 1041 -18.76 -19.79 -19.66
N PHE A 1042 -19.59 -19.65 -18.60
CA PHE A 1042 -19.11 -19.45 -17.23
C PHE A 1042 -18.20 -20.58 -16.72
N ASP A 1043 -18.39 -21.79 -17.25
CA ASP A 1043 -17.67 -23.02 -16.95
C ASP A 1043 -16.36 -23.17 -17.73
N HIS A 1044 -16.11 -22.27 -18.70
CA HIS A 1044 -14.91 -22.29 -19.50
C HIS A 1044 -13.75 -21.61 -18.75
N GLU A 1045 -12.90 -22.44 -18.14
CA GLU A 1045 -11.74 -22.07 -17.30
C GLU A 1045 -10.46 -22.77 -17.77
N PRO A 1046 -10.00 -22.52 -19.00
CA PRO A 1046 -8.80 -23.16 -19.54
C PRO A 1046 -7.54 -22.79 -18.73
N GLU A 1047 -6.71 -23.78 -18.47
CA GLU A 1047 -5.44 -23.62 -17.78
C GLU A 1047 -4.53 -22.64 -18.55
N HIS A 1048 -3.80 -21.77 -17.82
CA HIS A 1048 -2.89 -20.76 -18.37
C HIS A 1048 -3.52 -19.64 -19.22
N ALA A 1049 -4.85 -19.56 -19.30
CA ALA A 1049 -5.58 -18.56 -20.09
C ALA A 1049 -6.48 -17.65 -19.24
N ASP A 1050 -6.14 -17.43 -17.97
CA ASP A 1050 -6.75 -16.37 -17.17
C ASP A 1050 -6.32 -14.98 -17.65
N ASP A 1051 -7.12 -13.96 -17.34
CA ASP A 1051 -6.94 -12.58 -17.81
C ASP A 1051 -5.58 -11.98 -17.43
N THR A 1052 -4.95 -12.45 -16.35
CA THR A 1052 -3.61 -12.01 -15.93
C THR A 1052 -2.53 -12.68 -16.77
N ALA A 1053 -2.65 -14.00 -16.98
CA ALA A 1053 -1.75 -14.76 -17.83
C ALA A 1053 -1.81 -14.26 -19.29
N LEU A 1054 -2.99 -14.04 -19.85
CA LEU A 1054 -3.17 -13.51 -21.20
C LEU A 1054 -2.66 -12.07 -21.35
N ARG A 1055 -2.83 -11.23 -20.33
CA ARG A 1055 -2.26 -9.88 -20.31
C ARG A 1055 -0.74 -9.92 -20.36
N ALA A 1056 -0.09 -10.78 -19.56
CA ALA A 1056 1.35 -10.93 -19.57
C ALA A 1056 1.85 -11.53 -20.91
N ALA A 1057 1.13 -12.51 -21.44
CA ALA A 1057 1.46 -13.16 -22.70
C ALA A 1057 1.32 -12.21 -23.91
N THR A 1058 0.43 -11.21 -23.83
CA THR A 1058 0.19 -10.19 -24.87
C THR A 1058 0.94 -8.88 -24.61
N ALA A 1059 1.70 -8.76 -23.52
CA ALA A 1059 2.47 -7.55 -23.19
C ALA A 1059 3.73 -7.42 -24.06
N TRP A 1060 3.58 -6.85 -25.26
CA TRP A 1060 4.69 -6.43 -26.12
C TRP A 1060 4.33 -5.16 -26.89
N GLY A 1061 4.81 -4.01 -26.43
CA GLY A 1061 4.51 -2.69 -27.03
C GLY A 1061 3.44 -1.88 -26.28
N SER A 1062 2.94 -0.80 -26.89
CA SER A 1062 1.93 0.11 -26.31
C SER A 1062 0.52 -0.49 -26.21
N ASP A 1063 0.27 -1.56 -26.99
CA ASP A 1063 -1.04 -2.14 -27.25
C ASP A 1063 -1.11 -3.56 -26.68
N GLN A 1064 -1.28 -3.64 -25.36
CA GLN A 1064 -1.49 -4.88 -24.60
C GLN A 1064 -2.96 -4.98 -24.16
N MET A 1065 -3.43 -6.19 -23.82
CA MET A 1065 -4.71 -6.35 -23.12
C MET A 1065 -4.73 -5.49 -21.84
N ARG A 1066 -5.64 -4.52 -21.74
CA ARG A 1066 -5.77 -3.65 -20.55
C ARG A 1066 -6.93 -4.11 -19.69
N GLY A 1067 -6.70 -4.27 -18.39
CA GLY A 1067 -7.74 -4.56 -17.40
C GLY A 1067 -8.30 -3.29 -16.77
N THR A 1068 -9.51 -3.37 -16.21
CA THR A 1068 -10.06 -2.31 -15.33
C THR A 1068 -9.33 -2.27 -13.98
N TRP A 1069 -9.18 -1.08 -13.39
CA TRP A 1069 -8.37 -0.81 -12.18
C TRP A 1069 -8.90 -1.49 -10.89
N TRP A 1070 -9.99 -2.24 -10.96
CA TRP A 1070 -10.63 -2.91 -9.82
C TRP A 1070 -10.75 -4.42 -10.08
N GLY A 1071 -9.81 -5.20 -9.54
CA GLY A 1071 -9.92 -6.66 -9.41
C GLY A 1071 -9.06 -7.46 -10.38
N ALA A 1072 -7.74 -7.47 -10.18
CA ALA A 1072 -6.85 -8.47 -10.74
C ALA A 1072 -6.93 -9.76 -9.89
N GLY A 1073 -7.84 -10.67 -10.26
CA GLY A 1073 -7.88 -12.05 -9.75
C GLY A 1073 -7.90 -13.05 -10.90
N HIS A 1074 -7.71 -14.35 -10.62
CA HIS A 1074 -7.85 -15.43 -11.60
C HIS A 1074 -9.29 -15.45 -12.15
N ARG A 1075 -9.48 -14.86 -13.32
CA ARG A 1075 -10.76 -14.80 -14.03
C ARG A 1075 -10.49 -15.04 -15.51
N TRP A 1076 -11.47 -15.59 -16.22
CA TRP A 1076 -11.38 -15.90 -17.66
C TRP A 1076 -12.29 -14.99 -18.49
N THR A 1077 -12.44 -13.73 -18.09
CA THR A 1077 -13.43 -12.84 -18.71
C THR A 1077 -13.17 -12.63 -20.19
N ALA A 1078 -11.90 -12.54 -20.61
CA ALA A 1078 -11.53 -12.33 -22.01
C ALA A 1078 -11.93 -13.53 -22.89
N ILE A 1079 -11.53 -14.76 -22.51
CA ILE A 1079 -11.85 -15.96 -23.30
C ILE A 1079 -13.36 -16.20 -23.38
N ARG A 1080 -14.07 -16.06 -22.25
CA ARG A 1080 -15.53 -16.24 -22.21
C ARG A 1080 -16.25 -15.23 -23.10
N GLN A 1081 -15.79 -13.99 -23.11
CA GLN A 1081 -16.34 -12.95 -23.98
C GLN A 1081 -16.03 -13.23 -25.46
N ILE A 1082 -14.81 -13.64 -25.80
CA ILE A 1082 -14.43 -13.99 -27.19
C ILE A 1082 -15.31 -15.12 -27.73
N LEU A 1083 -15.47 -16.20 -26.95
CA LEU A 1083 -16.33 -17.33 -27.32
C LEU A 1083 -17.80 -16.90 -27.48
N ALA A 1084 -18.30 -16.04 -26.58
CA ALA A 1084 -19.65 -15.50 -26.68
C ALA A 1084 -19.86 -14.60 -27.90
N VAL A 1085 -18.89 -13.76 -28.25
CA VAL A 1085 -18.95 -12.93 -29.45
C VAL A 1085 -18.85 -13.79 -30.71
N ASN A 1086 -17.97 -14.78 -30.75
CA ASN A 1086 -17.88 -15.73 -31.87
C ASN A 1086 -19.18 -16.53 -32.05
N HIS A 1087 -19.82 -16.94 -30.96
CA HIS A 1087 -21.12 -17.59 -30.98
C HIS A 1087 -22.20 -16.71 -31.65
N VAL A 1088 -22.30 -15.44 -31.23
CA VAL A 1088 -23.29 -14.50 -31.76
C VAL A 1088 -23.01 -14.11 -33.21
N LEU A 1089 -21.76 -13.78 -33.54
CA LEU A 1089 -21.38 -13.46 -34.92
C LEU A 1089 -21.50 -14.67 -35.86
N GLY A 1090 -21.44 -15.90 -35.32
CA GLY A 1090 -21.70 -17.13 -36.05
C GLY A 1090 -23.17 -17.37 -36.43
N GLY A 1091 -24.09 -16.49 -36.01
CA GLY A 1091 -25.52 -16.55 -36.34
C GLY A 1091 -26.40 -17.19 -35.26
N GLU A 1092 -25.84 -17.54 -34.11
CA GLU A 1092 -26.58 -18.10 -32.97
C GLU A 1092 -26.98 -17.01 -31.97
N PRO A 1093 -28.14 -17.08 -31.31
CA PRO A 1093 -28.58 -16.05 -30.37
C PRO A 1093 -27.79 -16.08 -29.05
N ALA A 1094 -27.56 -14.91 -28.43
CA ALA A 1094 -27.03 -14.85 -27.07
C ALA A 1094 -27.96 -15.56 -26.05
N PHE A 1095 -27.39 -16.15 -25.00
CA PHE A 1095 -28.13 -16.91 -23.98
C PHE A 1095 -27.71 -16.61 -22.52
N GLY A 1096 -27.04 -15.49 -22.27
CA GLY A 1096 -26.69 -15.04 -20.92
C GLY A 1096 -27.86 -14.40 -20.16
N PRO A 1097 -27.60 -13.50 -19.19
CA PRO A 1097 -28.65 -12.75 -18.49
C PRO A 1097 -29.49 -11.91 -19.47
N ALA A 1098 -30.77 -11.70 -19.15
CA ALA A 1098 -31.66 -10.87 -19.97
C ALA A 1098 -31.12 -9.44 -20.12
N THR A 1099 -31.31 -8.85 -21.31
CA THR A 1099 -30.84 -7.49 -21.60
C THR A 1099 -31.49 -6.46 -20.68
N PRO A 1100 -30.73 -5.69 -19.87
CA PRO A 1100 -31.26 -4.83 -18.80
C PRO A 1100 -31.87 -3.50 -19.30
N SER A 1101 -32.59 -3.52 -20.43
CA SER A 1101 -33.25 -2.34 -20.99
C SER A 1101 -34.74 -2.34 -20.64
N LYS A 1102 -35.19 -1.30 -19.92
CA LYS A 1102 -36.62 -1.02 -19.70
C LYS A 1102 -37.30 -0.35 -20.90
N VAL A 1103 -36.52 0.05 -21.91
CA VAL A 1103 -37.03 0.67 -23.15
C VAL A 1103 -37.19 -0.43 -24.21
N PRO A 1104 -38.38 -0.55 -24.85
CA PRO A 1104 -38.56 -1.44 -26.00
C PRO A 1104 -37.62 -1.04 -27.12
N PHE A 1105 -36.81 -1.98 -27.61
CA PHE A 1105 -36.03 -1.75 -28.82
C PHE A 1105 -36.97 -1.77 -30.02
N THR A 1106 -37.09 -0.65 -30.72
CA THR A 1106 -37.77 -0.62 -32.02
C THR A 1106 -36.74 -0.98 -33.09
N PRO A 1107 -36.93 -2.09 -33.84
CA PRO A 1107 -36.04 -2.43 -34.94
C PRO A 1107 -36.02 -1.27 -35.94
N VAL A 1108 -34.84 -0.73 -36.19
CA VAL A 1108 -34.59 0.22 -37.28
C VAL A 1108 -33.99 -0.57 -38.43
N ASP A 1109 -34.29 -0.22 -39.68
CA ASP A 1109 -33.92 -0.99 -40.89
C ASP A 1109 -32.53 -1.65 -40.78
N GLY A 1110 -32.53 -2.98 -40.65
CA GLY A 1110 -31.33 -3.83 -40.61
C GLY A 1110 -30.74 -4.14 -39.23
N TRP A 1111 -31.23 -3.54 -38.14
CA TRP A 1111 -30.73 -3.77 -36.78
C TRP A 1111 -31.66 -4.67 -35.97
N GLN A 1112 -31.11 -5.76 -35.45
CA GLN A 1112 -31.77 -6.66 -34.51
C GLN A 1112 -31.04 -6.62 -33.16
N ARG A 1113 -31.78 -6.85 -32.07
CA ARG A 1113 -31.24 -6.93 -30.71
C ARG A 1113 -31.59 -8.27 -30.11
N ASP A 1114 -30.60 -8.98 -29.58
CA ASP A 1114 -30.82 -10.19 -28.81
C ASP A 1114 -31.56 -9.91 -27.49
N GLU A 1115 -32.41 -10.85 -27.10
CA GLU A 1115 -33.16 -10.81 -25.84
C GLU A 1115 -32.24 -10.98 -24.62
N TYR A 1116 -31.11 -11.65 -24.81
CA TYR A 1116 -30.12 -11.95 -23.77
C TYR A 1116 -28.75 -11.34 -24.10
N THR A 1117 -27.90 -11.24 -23.07
CA THR A 1117 -26.59 -10.59 -23.16
C THR A 1117 -25.45 -11.59 -23.28
N VAL A 1118 -24.35 -11.14 -23.89
CA VAL A 1118 -23.03 -11.77 -23.77
C VAL A 1118 -22.32 -11.28 -22.49
N PRO A 1119 -21.30 -12.00 -21.97
CA PRO A 1119 -20.48 -11.52 -20.85
C PRO A 1119 -19.90 -10.13 -21.12
N GLY A 1120 -19.90 -9.26 -20.11
CA GLY A 1120 -19.36 -7.90 -20.23
C GLY A 1120 -17.84 -7.87 -20.45
N GLU A 1121 -17.34 -6.78 -21.04
CA GLU A 1121 -15.91 -6.60 -21.30
C GLU A 1121 -15.14 -6.33 -19.99
N GLY A 1122 -14.43 -7.35 -19.50
CA GLY A 1122 -13.55 -7.23 -18.33
C GLY A 1122 -12.12 -6.78 -18.67
N THR A 1123 -11.66 -7.14 -19.87
CA THR A 1123 -10.32 -6.85 -20.40
C THR A 1123 -10.43 -6.48 -21.87
N THR A 1124 -9.79 -5.38 -22.29
CA THR A 1124 -9.87 -4.89 -23.68
C THR A 1124 -9.04 -5.79 -24.60
N TRP A 1125 -9.68 -6.72 -25.30
CA TRP A 1125 -9.01 -7.68 -26.20
C TRP A 1125 -9.18 -7.36 -27.69
N THR A 1126 -10.13 -6.51 -28.06
CA THR A 1126 -10.49 -6.22 -29.45
C THR A 1126 -9.34 -5.62 -30.26
N THR A 1127 -8.40 -4.92 -29.63
CA THR A 1127 -7.17 -4.39 -30.26
C THR A 1127 -6.21 -5.47 -30.75
N LEU A 1128 -6.38 -6.72 -30.29
CA LEU A 1128 -5.54 -7.85 -30.71
C LEU A 1128 -5.94 -8.44 -32.06
N LEU A 1129 -7.15 -8.14 -32.56
CA LEU A 1129 -7.61 -8.65 -33.86
C LEU A 1129 -6.73 -8.16 -35.01
N ASP A 1130 -6.13 -6.97 -34.89
CA ASP A 1130 -5.17 -6.44 -35.87
C ASP A 1130 -3.76 -7.06 -35.75
N LYS A 1131 -3.56 -7.97 -34.80
CA LYS A 1131 -2.26 -8.53 -34.39
C LYS A 1131 -2.23 -10.06 -34.34
N LEU A 1132 -3.19 -10.73 -34.96
CA LEU A 1132 -3.25 -12.19 -35.01
C LEU A 1132 -1.96 -12.84 -35.56
N PRO A 1133 -1.31 -12.33 -36.62
CA PRO A 1133 -0.06 -12.89 -37.11
C PRO A 1133 1.08 -12.80 -36.08
N GLU A 1134 1.19 -11.68 -35.38
CA GLU A 1134 2.21 -11.48 -34.34
C GLU A 1134 1.95 -12.35 -33.10
N LEU A 1135 0.68 -12.55 -32.72
CA LEU A 1135 0.30 -13.48 -31.67
C LEU A 1135 0.63 -14.93 -32.03
N ALA A 1136 0.34 -15.34 -33.28
CA ALA A 1136 0.66 -16.68 -33.79
C ALA A 1136 2.18 -16.91 -33.83
N TYR A 1137 2.96 -15.92 -34.29
CA TYR A 1137 4.41 -15.98 -34.27
C TYR A 1137 4.96 -16.13 -32.83
N ARG A 1138 4.39 -15.39 -31.88
CA ARG A 1138 4.79 -15.45 -30.47
C ARG A 1138 4.41 -16.78 -29.80
N ALA A 1139 3.24 -17.33 -30.13
CA ALA A 1139 2.81 -18.66 -29.67
C ALA A 1139 3.75 -19.77 -30.18
N ALA A 1140 4.27 -19.62 -31.40
CA ALA A 1140 5.24 -20.56 -32.00
C ALA A 1140 6.70 -20.32 -31.57
N SER A 1141 7.01 -19.16 -30.98
CA SER A 1141 8.39 -18.79 -30.64
C SER A 1141 8.91 -19.51 -29.40
N GLU A 1142 10.07 -20.16 -29.51
CA GLU A 1142 10.77 -20.78 -28.37
C GLU A 1142 11.26 -19.77 -27.31
N ALA A 1143 11.31 -18.48 -27.64
CA ALA A 1143 11.63 -17.42 -26.69
C ALA A 1143 10.46 -17.07 -25.75
N THR A 1144 9.24 -17.53 -26.06
CA THR A 1144 8.06 -17.37 -25.20
C THR A 1144 7.99 -18.53 -24.20
N SER A 1145 7.72 -18.24 -22.92
CA SER A 1145 7.59 -19.28 -21.89
C SER A 1145 6.51 -20.30 -22.25
N ALA A 1146 6.66 -21.55 -21.82
CA ALA A 1146 5.69 -22.61 -22.10
C ALA A 1146 4.26 -22.25 -21.65
N GLU A 1147 4.13 -21.63 -20.48
CA GLU A 1147 2.86 -21.10 -19.94
C GLU A 1147 2.24 -20.03 -20.86
N HIS A 1148 3.02 -19.04 -21.29
CA HIS A 1148 2.52 -18.02 -22.22
C HIS A 1148 2.20 -18.59 -23.61
N ARG A 1149 2.96 -19.58 -24.09
CA ARG A 1149 2.63 -20.27 -25.35
C ARG A 1149 1.31 -21.01 -25.24
N ALA A 1150 1.10 -21.75 -24.16
CA ALA A 1150 -0.16 -22.45 -23.88
C ALA A 1150 -1.34 -21.46 -23.83
N GLY A 1151 -1.20 -20.37 -23.07
CA GLY A 1151 -2.23 -19.32 -23.00
C GLY A 1151 -2.52 -18.64 -24.34
N LEU A 1152 -1.49 -18.36 -25.14
CA LEU A 1152 -1.65 -17.78 -26.48
C LEU A 1152 -2.31 -18.74 -27.48
N LEU A 1153 -2.03 -20.04 -27.38
CA LEU A 1153 -2.70 -21.06 -28.20
C LEU A 1153 -4.19 -21.14 -27.86
N VAL A 1154 -4.55 -21.17 -26.58
CA VAL A 1154 -5.96 -21.13 -26.13
C VAL A 1154 -6.65 -19.85 -26.61
N LEU A 1155 -5.97 -18.70 -26.56
CA LEU A 1155 -6.51 -17.44 -27.07
C LEU A 1155 -6.76 -17.47 -28.58
N LEU A 1156 -5.80 -18.00 -29.36
CA LEU A 1156 -5.93 -18.15 -30.81
C LEU A 1156 -7.03 -19.14 -31.19
N GLU A 1157 -7.16 -20.25 -30.45
CA GLU A 1157 -8.25 -21.22 -30.61
C GLU A 1157 -9.61 -20.59 -30.32
N ALA A 1158 -9.73 -19.82 -29.24
CA ALA A 1158 -10.97 -19.11 -28.90
C ALA A 1158 -11.36 -18.09 -29.98
N LEU A 1159 -10.37 -17.37 -30.55
CA LEU A 1159 -10.58 -16.43 -31.65
C LEU A 1159 -10.96 -17.14 -32.95
N ALA A 1160 -10.39 -18.32 -33.22
CA ALA A 1160 -10.68 -19.15 -34.38
C ALA A 1160 -11.97 -19.98 -34.27
N ALA A 1161 -12.60 -20.03 -33.09
CA ALA A 1161 -13.84 -20.77 -32.86
C ALA A 1161 -15.06 -20.21 -33.62
N GLY A 1162 -14.94 -19.01 -34.20
CA GLY A 1162 -15.98 -18.37 -34.99
C GLY A 1162 -15.41 -17.35 -35.97
N PRO A 1163 -16.23 -16.43 -36.48
CA PRO A 1163 -15.87 -15.59 -37.62
C PRO A 1163 -14.85 -14.49 -37.29
N LEU A 1164 -14.46 -14.29 -36.03
CA LEU A 1164 -13.47 -13.27 -35.64
C LEU A 1164 -12.08 -13.49 -36.26
N ALA A 1165 -11.73 -14.72 -36.64
CA ALA A 1165 -10.47 -15.04 -37.30
C ALA A 1165 -10.55 -15.08 -38.85
N ASP A 1166 -11.72 -14.83 -39.45
CA ASP A 1166 -11.90 -14.86 -40.90
C ASP A 1166 -11.43 -13.53 -41.55
N PRO A 1167 -10.36 -13.55 -42.38
CA PRO A 1167 -9.88 -12.34 -43.06
C PRO A 1167 -10.85 -11.80 -44.13
N ALA A 1168 -11.89 -12.54 -44.54
CA ALA A 1168 -12.86 -12.11 -45.53
C ALA A 1168 -13.97 -11.20 -44.95
N GLY A 1169 -14.17 -11.19 -43.63
CA GLY A 1169 -15.18 -10.39 -42.94
C GLY A 1169 -14.56 -9.18 -42.24
N THR A 1170 -14.85 -7.95 -42.69
CA THR A 1170 -14.36 -6.76 -41.99
C THR A 1170 -15.20 -6.51 -40.72
N VAL A 1171 -14.75 -7.01 -39.57
CA VAL A 1171 -15.33 -6.62 -38.27
C VAL A 1171 -15.04 -5.13 -38.06
N ARG A 1172 -16.08 -4.29 -38.02
CA ARG A 1172 -15.95 -2.85 -37.81
C ARG A 1172 -16.40 -2.50 -36.40
N ARG A 1173 -15.52 -1.86 -35.63
CA ARG A 1173 -15.90 -1.22 -34.37
C ARG A 1173 -16.60 0.10 -34.68
N VAL A 1174 -17.84 0.25 -34.25
CA VAL A 1174 -18.59 1.52 -34.29
C VAL A 1174 -18.76 1.99 -32.86
N GLU A 1175 -18.23 3.16 -32.54
CA GLU A 1175 -18.46 3.82 -31.26
C GLU A 1175 -19.69 4.72 -31.42
N LEU A 1176 -20.79 4.35 -30.77
CA LEU A 1176 -22.00 5.15 -30.75
C LEU A 1176 -21.81 6.25 -29.70
N VAL A 1177 -21.59 7.48 -30.16
CA VAL A 1177 -21.48 8.68 -29.31
C VAL A 1177 -22.86 9.08 -28.77
#